data_AF-A0A7X6V6N1-F1
#
_entry.id   AF-A0A7X6V6N1-F1
#
_cell.length_a   1.000
_cell.length_b   1.000
_cell.length_c   1.000
_cell.angle_alpha   90.00
_cell.angle_beta   90.00
_cell.angle_gamma   90.00
#
_symmetry.space_group_name_H-M   'P 1'
#
loop_
_entity.id
_entity.type
_entity.pdbx_description
1 polymer ?
#
loop_
_entity_poly.entity_id
_entity_poly.type
_entity_poly.pdbx_seq_one_letter_code
_entity_poly.pdbx_strand_id
1 'polypeptide(L)'
;MKKTISIISTVLFVCNSMAATIEGTEEFDRSTAELTAKLLLEKLQDDVLSAEPDSELLFRMMETDPAPYVEPSEARNKLETTFREGIETRYKTEAIKYLDRLAGDAGRTAVFGEAFLFNAVELPEDRLQNTVKSTYPNAFTAARTKVCKEQSERLSADIKPTEKEFEDISRADLADIMTERVAKAQNKPVFRENLAYITGSIVTPMLDAAEAQRNEQRARLNNLPVEGWTPETIGKALEAGIANFVAESAPRHREAGRVAYGVFPSVTAAVPGAAANRAVGRVTRVVEGSEIKIDSDEILREIENNPEAHRKMEESMKTFTPALERKLGEDTISKCEQLMPAEERVEFRAFAEKSMNEGRIREAVQKCVANVLLPEVKTIRDEFANRQVEDNFKPVVSGTWFPSGELVDHVYAQTDYRKAVKGWKEFEELADFAAIVRTLPLMEESEKKLDEGIGVLFDRGRMAQSRQHGIVDEVFTEMKELFSAEKEIPDIETATGRYTEKVSTVWTGERDSVLWGEPDSPRPSNAAEQHVELFPSTEEKILLKVKSLMESIEKERQEKESIEQIPEEETPPDEISEEDSITPPEEIELVELDCRFVFDRGSSDITIDFYVDENKKSSLKCSYTPKRYRSEYEDTVARIVDDLLKEINTHTYRGSEVALEVAIIVRDDLVYYGIVEKLANTLTQKAVELSDRGVSMSVKESVLE
;
A
#
# COMPACT_ATOMS: atom_id res chain seq x y z
N MET A 1 31.62 24.60 66.43
CA MET A 1 30.83 25.28 67.50
C MET A 1 31.74 25.54 68.69
N LYS A 2 31.65 26.71 69.36
CA LYS A 2 32.41 27.01 70.59
C LYS A 2 31.59 26.65 71.85
N LYS A 3 32.21 25.95 72.80
CA LYS A 3 32.04 25.99 74.28
C LYS A 3 33.15 25.06 74.85
N THR A 4 34.21 25.51 75.54
CA THR A 4 34.30 25.91 76.97
C THR A 4 33.65 24.90 77.94
N ILE A 5 34.27 24.45 79.05
CA ILE A 5 35.47 24.92 79.79
C ILE A 5 35.94 23.86 80.83
N SER A 6 37.17 24.00 81.35
CA SER A 6 37.69 23.50 82.66
C SER A 6 38.09 22.03 82.89
N ILE A 7 39.19 21.90 83.65
CA ILE A 7 39.71 20.71 84.38
C ILE A 7 40.10 19.56 83.41
N ILE A 8 41.37 19.24 83.16
CA ILE A 8 42.48 19.10 84.11
C ILE A 8 43.74 19.83 83.59
N SER A 9 44.16 20.90 84.26
CA SER A 9 45.52 21.46 84.19
C SER A 9 46.02 21.83 85.59
N THR A 10 45.59 21.06 86.58
CA THR A 10 45.77 21.33 88.02
C THR A 10 46.21 20.06 88.77
N VAL A 11 46.99 19.20 88.11
CA VAL A 11 47.85 18.17 88.74
C VAL A 11 49.23 18.22 88.09
N LEU A 12 49.74 19.44 87.94
CA LEU A 12 51.13 19.78 87.65
C LEU A 12 51.48 20.89 88.67
N PHE A 13 52.71 20.87 89.21
CA PHE A 13 53.25 21.90 90.11
C PHE A 13 52.62 22.08 91.51
N VAL A 14 52.80 21.10 92.40
CA VAL A 14 53.34 21.37 93.77
C VAL A 14 54.22 20.19 94.20
N CYS A 15 55.55 20.37 94.08
CA CYS A 15 56.62 19.75 94.91
C CYS A 15 57.97 19.98 94.23
N ASN A 16 58.34 21.26 94.03
CA ASN A 16 59.72 21.60 93.69
C ASN A 16 60.05 23.05 94.09
N SER A 17 60.37 23.26 95.37
CA SER A 17 61.43 24.18 95.83
C SER A 17 61.48 24.32 97.35
N MET A 18 62.69 24.64 97.85
CA MET A 18 63.07 25.04 99.21
C MET A 18 63.25 23.90 100.23
N ALA A 19 64.52 23.65 100.55
CA ALA A 19 64.98 22.63 101.48
C ALA A 19 64.60 22.93 102.94
N ALA A 20 64.02 21.93 103.59
CA ALA A 20 64.14 21.71 105.03
C ALA A 20 64.26 20.20 105.28
N THR A 21 65.36 19.78 105.90
CA THR A 21 65.69 18.37 106.15
C THR A 21 64.72 17.73 107.15
N ILE A 22 63.83 16.86 106.68
CA ILE A 22 63.20 15.80 107.48
C ILE A 22 63.13 14.55 106.60
N GLU A 23 63.74 13.44 107.05
CA GLU A 23 63.56 12.13 106.43
C GLU A 23 62.15 11.63 106.73
N GLY A 24 61.28 11.70 105.73
CA GLY A 24 59.97 11.07 105.70
C GLY A 24 59.82 10.35 104.37
N THR A 25 59.96 9.02 104.41
CA THR A 25 59.76 8.17 103.24
C THR A 25 58.30 8.21 102.81
N GLU A 26 57.99 8.98 101.75
CA GLU A 26 56.84 8.67 100.91
C GLU A 26 57.14 7.34 100.21
N GLU A 27 56.77 6.24 100.86
CA GLU A 27 56.53 4.99 100.16
C GLU A 27 55.41 5.25 99.16
N PHE A 28 55.81 5.44 97.89
CA PHE A 28 54.90 5.32 96.76
C PHE A 28 54.45 3.86 96.72
N ASP A 29 53.43 3.54 97.52
CA ASP A 29 52.98 2.17 97.70
C ASP A 29 52.63 1.60 96.33
N ARG A 30 53.14 0.40 96.08
CA ARG A 30 53.01 -0.33 94.84
C ARG A 30 51.53 -0.47 94.41
N SER A 31 50.61 -0.55 95.39
CA SER A 31 49.17 -0.51 95.16
C SER A 31 48.69 0.74 94.38
N THR A 32 49.29 1.90 94.63
CA THR A 32 48.94 3.19 94.00
C THR A 32 49.56 3.32 92.62
N ALA A 33 50.76 2.79 92.42
CA ALA A 33 51.40 2.69 91.10
C ALA A 33 50.61 1.75 90.18
N GLU A 34 50.27 0.55 90.67
CA GLU A 34 49.43 -0.43 89.96
C GLU A 34 48.03 0.13 89.64
N LEU A 35 47.38 0.85 90.57
CA LEU A 35 46.09 1.50 90.32
C LEU A 35 46.17 2.60 89.25
N THR A 36 47.21 3.42 89.29
CA THR A 36 47.43 4.50 88.29
C THR A 36 47.72 3.92 86.91
N ALA A 37 48.56 2.88 86.84
CA ALA A 37 48.80 2.14 85.60
C ALA A 37 47.52 1.49 85.08
N LYS A 38 46.70 0.89 85.96
CA LYS A 38 45.43 0.26 85.59
C LYS A 38 44.45 1.26 84.97
N LEU A 39 44.25 2.44 85.57
CA LEU A 39 43.35 3.47 85.02
C LEU A 39 43.83 4.01 83.66
N LEU A 40 45.14 4.17 83.48
CA LEU A 40 45.73 4.59 82.21
C LEU A 40 45.64 3.49 81.14
N LEU A 41 45.77 2.22 81.53
CA LEU A 41 45.58 1.07 80.64
C LEU A 41 44.12 0.85 80.29
N GLU A 42 43.17 0.96 81.22
CA GLU A 42 41.72 0.93 80.92
C GLU A 42 41.34 2.01 79.91
N LYS A 43 41.88 3.22 80.06
CA LYS A 43 41.72 4.27 79.06
C LYS A 43 42.39 3.92 77.72
N LEU A 44 43.58 3.31 77.73
CA LEU A 44 44.25 2.85 76.51
C LEU A 44 43.46 1.74 75.81
N GLN A 45 42.80 0.85 76.56
CA GLN A 45 41.88 -0.15 76.00
C GLN A 45 40.73 0.56 75.28
N ASP A 46 40.11 1.56 75.92
CA ASP A 46 39.04 2.34 75.30
C ASP A 46 39.54 3.09 74.05
N ASP A 47 40.70 3.75 74.11
CA ASP A 47 41.30 4.50 72.98
C ASP A 47 41.72 3.58 71.82
N VAL A 48 42.20 2.35 72.08
CA VAL A 48 42.59 1.37 71.04
C VAL A 48 41.37 0.66 70.45
N LEU A 49 40.36 0.32 71.26
CA LEU A 49 39.13 -0.35 70.80
C LEU A 49 38.15 0.61 70.11
N SER A 50 38.24 1.92 70.38
CA SER A 50 37.46 2.96 69.67
C SER A 50 38.18 3.58 68.47
N ALA A 51 39.43 3.19 68.21
CA ALA A 51 40.18 3.66 67.05
C ALA A 51 39.51 3.26 65.73
N GLU A 52 39.71 4.06 64.68
CA GLU A 52 39.21 3.71 63.35
C GLU A 52 39.75 2.35 62.89
N PRO A 53 38.91 1.52 62.24
CA PRO A 53 39.29 0.18 61.81
C PRO A 53 40.42 0.23 60.77
N ASP A 54 41.46 -0.57 60.99
CA ASP A 54 42.63 -0.65 60.11
C ASP A 54 42.35 -1.42 58.79
N SER A 55 41.52 -0.81 57.96
CA SER A 55 41.22 -1.29 56.60
C SER A 55 42.43 -1.17 55.66
N GLU A 56 43.42 -0.33 55.99
CA GLU A 56 44.61 -0.10 55.17
C GLU A 56 45.62 -1.24 55.33
N LEU A 57 45.79 -1.81 56.54
CA LEU A 57 46.54 -3.06 56.75
C LEU A 57 45.95 -4.21 55.92
N LEU A 58 44.62 -4.39 56.00
CA LEU A 58 43.90 -5.42 55.24
C LEU A 58 44.04 -5.23 53.73
N PHE A 59 43.96 -3.98 53.25
CA PHE A 59 44.18 -3.61 51.85
C PHE A 59 45.58 -4.02 51.38
N ARG A 60 46.65 -3.66 52.12
CA ARG A 60 48.04 -3.96 51.72
C ARG A 60 48.33 -5.45 51.69
N MET A 61 47.78 -6.22 52.63
CA MET A 61 47.93 -7.67 52.63
C MET A 61 47.31 -8.30 51.37
N MET A 62 46.11 -7.87 51.00
CA MET A 62 45.41 -8.35 49.80
C MET A 62 46.03 -7.86 48.48
N GLU A 63 46.65 -6.66 48.43
CA GLU A 63 47.34 -6.18 47.23
C GLU A 63 48.70 -6.89 47.01
N THR A 64 49.44 -7.15 48.10
CA THR A 64 50.81 -7.71 48.03
C THR A 64 50.80 -9.19 47.63
N ASP A 65 49.92 -9.99 48.23
CA ASP A 65 49.69 -11.38 47.86
C ASP A 65 48.18 -11.67 47.73
N PRO A 66 47.60 -11.57 46.53
CA PRO A 66 46.17 -11.80 46.33
C PRO A 66 45.77 -13.30 46.32
N ALA A 67 46.73 -14.23 46.19
CA ALA A 67 46.46 -15.65 46.00
C ALA A 67 45.62 -16.30 47.12
N PRO A 68 45.94 -16.13 48.42
CA PRO A 68 45.15 -16.71 49.51
C PRO A 68 43.79 -16.02 49.74
N TYR A 69 43.50 -14.92 49.03
CA TYR A 69 42.33 -14.07 49.25
C TYR A 69 41.39 -13.98 48.04
N VAL A 70 41.51 -14.83 47.02
CA VAL A 70 40.65 -14.79 45.82
C VAL A 70 39.16 -14.88 46.17
N GLU A 71 38.78 -15.86 46.99
CA GLU A 71 37.39 -16.06 47.43
C GLU A 71 37.02 -15.17 48.64
N PRO A 72 35.91 -14.41 48.58
CA PRO A 72 35.56 -13.43 49.62
C PRO A 72 35.33 -14.04 51.01
N SER A 73 34.72 -15.24 51.08
CA SER A 73 34.43 -15.95 52.33
C SER A 73 35.70 -16.46 53.01
N GLU A 74 36.64 -17.01 52.24
CA GLU A 74 37.94 -17.44 52.77
C GLU A 74 38.81 -16.25 53.19
N ALA A 75 38.84 -15.20 52.39
CA ALA A 75 39.58 -13.98 52.69
C ALA A 75 39.12 -13.37 54.03
N ARG A 76 37.80 -13.32 54.23
CA ARG A 76 37.19 -12.85 55.48
C ARG A 76 37.64 -13.67 56.69
N ASN A 77 37.54 -15.01 56.63
CA ASN A 77 37.91 -15.86 57.75
C ASN A 77 39.41 -15.80 58.09
N LYS A 78 40.29 -15.71 57.06
CA LYS A 78 41.74 -15.60 57.25
C LYS A 78 42.12 -14.24 57.87
N LEU A 79 41.58 -13.15 57.32
CA LEU A 79 41.94 -11.79 57.74
C LEU A 79 41.30 -11.34 59.06
N GLU A 80 40.22 -11.98 59.52
CA GLU A 80 39.64 -11.72 60.85
C GLU A 80 40.63 -12.03 61.98
N THR A 81 41.35 -13.15 61.86
CA THR A 81 42.41 -13.56 62.80
C THR A 81 43.53 -12.52 62.84
N THR A 82 44.04 -12.11 61.67
CA THR A 82 45.13 -11.11 61.60
C THR A 82 44.67 -9.71 62.04
N PHE A 83 43.41 -9.33 61.81
CA PHE A 83 42.85 -8.07 62.31
C PHE A 83 42.81 -8.06 63.84
N ARG A 84 42.37 -9.16 64.47
CA ARG A 84 42.41 -9.35 65.93
C ARG A 84 43.83 -9.25 66.47
N GLU A 85 44.77 -10.01 65.90
CA GLU A 85 46.19 -9.99 66.27
C GLU A 85 46.83 -8.61 66.11
N GLY A 86 46.39 -7.84 65.10
CA GLY A 86 46.81 -6.45 64.90
C GLY A 86 46.35 -5.51 66.03
N ILE A 87 45.11 -5.65 66.50
CA ILE A 87 44.59 -4.90 67.66
C ILE A 87 45.34 -5.29 68.94
N GLU A 88 45.52 -6.59 69.19
CA GLU A 88 46.29 -7.10 70.34
C GLU A 88 47.73 -6.57 70.33
N THR A 89 48.41 -6.66 69.18
CA THR A 89 49.81 -6.21 69.02
C THR A 89 49.94 -4.69 69.19
N ARG A 90 48.98 -3.92 68.67
CA ARG A 90 48.92 -2.47 68.86
C ARG A 90 48.72 -2.11 70.33
N TYR A 91 47.74 -2.73 71.00
CA TYR A 91 47.52 -2.53 72.44
C TYR A 91 48.77 -2.90 73.25
N LYS A 92 49.32 -4.10 73.04
CA LYS A 92 50.53 -4.60 73.71
C LYS A 92 51.73 -3.65 73.54
N THR A 93 51.95 -3.14 72.33
CA THR A 93 53.04 -2.21 72.03
C THR A 93 52.88 -0.87 72.75
N GLU A 94 51.68 -0.28 72.75
CA GLU A 94 51.43 0.97 73.45
C GLU A 94 51.41 0.77 74.98
N ALA A 95 50.79 -0.31 75.48
CA ALA A 95 50.77 -0.66 76.91
C ALA A 95 52.19 -0.80 77.48
N ILE A 96 53.09 -1.45 76.75
CA ILE A 96 54.52 -1.52 77.11
C ILE A 96 55.14 -0.12 77.18
N LYS A 97 54.93 0.75 76.18
CA LYS A 97 55.45 2.14 76.20
C LYS A 97 54.92 2.96 77.38
N TYR A 98 53.63 2.84 77.70
CA TYR A 98 53.03 3.52 78.85
C TYR A 98 53.60 2.99 80.18
N LEU A 99 53.76 1.68 80.33
CA LEU A 99 54.34 1.07 81.53
C LEU A 99 55.84 1.38 81.69
N ASP A 100 56.62 1.39 80.60
CA ASP A 100 58.03 1.85 80.62
C ASP A 100 58.11 3.33 81.03
N ARG A 101 57.23 4.19 80.50
CA ARG A 101 57.19 5.62 80.85
C ARG A 101 56.79 5.87 82.31
N LEU A 102 55.94 5.04 82.90
CA LEU A 102 55.55 5.13 84.30
C LEU A 102 56.59 4.52 85.25
N ALA A 103 57.34 3.50 84.81
CA ALA A 103 58.41 2.89 85.61
C ALA A 103 59.68 3.74 85.67
N GLY A 104 59.99 4.48 84.61
CA GLY A 104 61.25 5.23 84.49
C GLY A 104 62.47 4.33 84.65
N ASP A 105 63.54 4.88 85.22
CA ASP A 105 64.82 4.17 85.40
C ASP A 105 64.76 3.03 86.45
N ALA A 106 63.69 2.94 87.25
CA ALA A 106 63.52 1.89 88.26
C ALA A 106 63.16 0.52 87.65
N GLY A 107 62.64 0.50 86.41
CA GLY A 107 62.29 -0.72 85.69
C GLY A 107 60.93 -1.32 86.09
N ARG A 108 60.17 -1.78 85.09
CA ARG A 108 58.79 -2.26 85.23
C ARG A 108 58.59 -3.28 86.35
N THR A 109 59.48 -4.27 86.46
CA THR A 109 59.38 -5.37 87.44
C THR A 109 59.56 -4.93 88.89
N ALA A 110 60.33 -3.86 89.15
CA ALA A 110 60.47 -3.32 90.50
C ALA A 110 59.24 -2.51 90.93
N VAL A 111 58.65 -1.74 89.99
CA VAL A 111 57.55 -0.81 90.27
C VAL A 111 56.18 -1.51 90.34
N PHE A 112 55.92 -2.49 89.46
CA PHE A 112 54.61 -3.15 89.36
C PHE A 112 54.64 -4.67 89.63
N GLY A 113 55.81 -5.30 89.53
CA GLY A 113 55.94 -6.76 89.68
C GLY A 113 55.28 -7.62 88.60
N GLU A 114 55.72 -8.87 88.53
CA GLU A 114 55.45 -9.76 87.38
C GLU A 114 53.96 -10.11 87.20
N ALA A 115 53.23 -10.33 88.31
CA ALA A 115 51.81 -10.71 88.27
C ALA A 115 50.89 -9.60 87.72
N PHE A 116 51.23 -8.32 87.97
CA PHE A 116 50.50 -7.21 87.36
C PHE A 116 50.85 -7.07 85.88
N LEU A 117 52.16 -7.07 85.57
CA LEU A 117 52.66 -6.88 84.20
C LEU A 117 52.17 -7.93 83.21
N PHE A 118 52.00 -9.18 83.64
CA PHE A 118 51.46 -10.26 82.80
C PHE A 118 50.05 -9.91 82.29
N ASN A 119 49.16 -9.52 83.20
CA ASN A 119 47.76 -9.18 82.88
C ASN A 119 47.61 -7.78 82.23
N ALA A 120 48.46 -6.83 82.60
CA ALA A 120 48.38 -5.43 82.16
C ALA A 120 48.59 -5.24 80.64
N VAL A 121 49.37 -6.13 80.03
CA VAL A 121 49.79 -6.08 78.61
C VAL A 121 48.84 -6.91 77.72
N GLU A 122 47.94 -7.68 78.31
CA GLU A 122 46.89 -8.44 77.60
C GLU A 122 45.58 -7.64 77.55
N LEU A 123 44.86 -7.78 76.43
CA LEU A 123 43.59 -7.11 76.21
C LEU A 123 42.45 -8.05 76.66
N PRO A 124 41.41 -7.57 77.37
CA PRO A 124 40.31 -8.45 77.79
C PRO A 124 39.58 -9.07 76.60
N GLU A 125 39.60 -10.41 76.50
CA GLU A 125 39.08 -11.17 75.35
C GLU A 125 37.61 -10.83 75.01
N ASP A 126 36.74 -10.70 76.01
CA ASP A 126 35.34 -10.32 75.81
C ASP A 126 35.21 -8.92 75.15
N ARG A 127 36.10 -7.97 75.48
CA ARG A 127 36.09 -6.63 74.87
C ARG A 127 36.65 -6.66 73.45
N LEU A 128 37.70 -7.47 73.22
CA LEU A 128 38.30 -7.68 71.92
C LEU A 128 37.31 -8.32 70.95
N GLN A 129 36.70 -9.45 71.31
CA GLN A 129 35.74 -10.16 70.46
C GLN A 129 34.53 -9.29 70.10
N ASN A 130 33.97 -8.53 71.04
CA ASN A 130 32.87 -7.61 70.76
C ASN A 130 33.28 -6.47 69.81
N THR A 131 34.50 -5.97 69.92
CA THR A 131 35.04 -4.93 69.03
C THR A 131 35.31 -5.47 67.63
N VAL A 132 35.96 -6.63 67.52
CA VAL A 132 36.20 -7.31 66.22
C VAL A 132 34.86 -7.59 65.53
N LYS A 133 33.89 -8.20 66.23
CA LYS A 133 32.57 -8.52 65.69
C LYS A 133 31.80 -7.30 65.16
N SER A 134 32.00 -6.12 65.76
CA SER A 134 31.31 -4.88 65.36
C SER A 134 32.05 -4.07 64.29
N THR A 135 33.39 -4.07 64.28
CA THR A 135 34.21 -3.22 63.40
C THR A 135 34.77 -3.94 62.18
N TYR A 136 35.18 -5.22 62.32
CA TYR A 136 35.83 -6.00 61.27
C TYR A 136 35.02 -6.14 59.98
N PRO A 137 33.68 -6.39 59.99
CA PRO A 137 32.91 -6.52 58.75
C PRO A 137 32.99 -5.28 57.85
N ASN A 138 32.96 -4.08 58.45
CA ASN A 138 33.07 -2.81 57.73
C ASN A 138 34.51 -2.56 57.26
N ALA A 139 35.50 -2.88 58.10
CA ALA A 139 36.93 -2.79 57.79
C ALA A 139 37.29 -3.64 56.56
N PHE A 140 36.87 -4.91 56.57
CA PHE A 140 37.07 -5.86 55.48
C PHE A 140 36.37 -5.41 54.20
N THR A 141 35.11 -4.96 54.29
CA THR A 141 34.37 -4.49 53.11
C THR A 141 35.05 -3.28 52.46
N ALA A 142 35.45 -2.28 53.26
CA ALA A 142 36.14 -1.09 52.75
C ALA A 142 37.48 -1.45 52.08
N ALA A 143 38.29 -2.30 52.73
CA ALA A 143 39.55 -2.81 52.17
C ALA A 143 39.32 -3.57 50.86
N ARG A 144 38.35 -4.50 50.86
CA ARG A 144 38.03 -5.35 49.71
C ARG A 144 37.55 -4.54 48.51
N THR A 145 36.64 -3.59 48.71
CA THR A 145 36.17 -2.69 47.64
C THR A 145 37.32 -1.87 47.06
N LYS A 146 38.25 -1.36 47.90
CA LYS A 146 39.43 -0.62 47.45
C LYS A 146 40.37 -1.49 46.61
N VAL A 147 40.75 -2.69 47.09
CA VAL A 147 41.62 -3.62 46.34
C VAL A 147 40.97 -4.08 45.04
N CYS A 148 39.69 -4.46 45.06
CA CYS A 148 38.99 -4.90 43.85
C CYS A 148 38.97 -3.77 42.80
N LYS A 149 38.67 -2.53 43.21
CA LYS A 149 38.71 -1.36 42.33
C LYS A 149 40.11 -1.15 41.72
N GLU A 150 41.15 -1.08 42.53
CA GLU A 150 42.52 -0.86 42.03
C GLU A 150 43.03 -2.01 41.15
N GLN A 151 42.63 -3.25 41.42
CA GLN A 151 42.89 -4.36 40.50
C GLN A 151 42.12 -4.15 39.19
N SER A 152 40.83 -3.80 39.23
CA SER A 152 39.98 -3.62 38.03
C SER A 152 40.50 -2.56 37.05
N GLU A 153 41.08 -1.47 37.57
CA GLU A 153 41.71 -0.41 36.78
C GLU A 153 43.02 -0.84 36.10
N ARG A 154 43.66 -1.92 36.59
CA ARG A 154 44.89 -2.50 36.04
C ARG A 154 44.64 -3.67 35.07
N LEU A 155 43.40 -4.17 34.98
CA LEU A 155 43.06 -5.31 34.10
C LEU A 155 43.08 -4.90 32.62
N SER A 156 43.89 -5.59 31.84
CA SER A 156 43.96 -5.43 30.38
C SER A 156 44.31 -6.76 29.72
N ALA A 157 43.81 -7.03 28.51
CA ALA A 157 44.06 -8.29 27.83
C ALA A 157 44.10 -8.12 26.30
N ASP A 158 45.16 -8.63 25.69
CA ASP A 158 45.32 -8.81 24.25
C ASP A 158 45.01 -10.27 23.88
N ILE A 159 43.79 -10.70 24.19
CA ILE A 159 43.26 -12.03 23.83
C ILE A 159 41.93 -11.82 23.11
N LYS A 160 41.75 -12.50 21.98
CA LYS A 160 40.49 -12.52 21.23
C LYS A 160 40.02 -13.95 20.96
N PRO A 161 38.71 -14.21 20.84
CA PRO A 161 38.22 -15.44 20.25
C PRO A 161 38.58 -15.48 18.76
N THR A 162 38.70 -16.68 18.20
CA THR A 162 38.76 -16.86 16.74
C THR A 162 37.39 -16.61 16.11
N GLU A 163 37.38 -16.25 14.83
CA GLU A 163 36.16 -15.99 14.06
C GLU A 163 35.26 -17.23 13.97
N LYS A 164 35.84 -18.43 14.07
CA LYS A 164 35.13 -19.71 14.15
C LYS A 164 34.55 -19.98 15.54
N GLU A 165 35.33 -19.79 16.63
CA GLU A 165 34.79 -19.92 17.99
C GLU A 165 33.61 -18.96 18.23
N PHE A 166 33.61 -17.78 17.61
CA PHE A 166 32.52 -16.80 17.70
C PHE A 166 31.22 -17.26 17.01
N GLU A 167 31.30 -18.12 15.99
CA GLU A 167 30.11 -18.61 15.26
C GLU A 167 29.65 -20.00 15.73
N ASP A 168 30.56 -20.85 16.21
CA ASP A 168 30.26 -22.22 16.66
C ASP A 168 29.79 -22.31 18.13
N ILE A 169 30.15 -21.34 18.99
CA ILE A 169 29.89 -21.37 20.44
C ILE A 169 28.81 -20.33 20.81
N SER A 170 27.95 -20.65 21.78
CA SER A 170 26.94 -19.70 22.26
C SER A 170 27.58 -18.46 22.90
N ARG A 171 26.93 -17.29 22.78
CA ARG A 171 27.45 -16.03 23.32
C ARG A 171 27.66 -16.06 24.84
N ALA A 172 26.88 -16.87 25.58
CA ALA A 172 27.05 -17.05 27.02
C ALA A 172 28.29 -17.90 27.34
N ASP A 173 28.38 -19.10 26.76
CA ASP A 173 29.51 -20.01 27.00
C ASP A 173 30.84 -19.38 26.55
N LEU A 174 30.82 -18.65 25.42
CA LEU A 174 32.00 -17.94 24.93
C LEU A 174 32.39 -16.77 25.85
N ALA A 175 31.44 -16.08 26.48
CA ALA A 175 31.73 -15.04 27.45
C ALA A 175 32.41 -15.61 28.71
N ASP A 176 31.98 -16.77 29.19
CA ASP A 176 32.59 -17.45 30.33
C ASP A 176 34.00 -17.96 29.98
N ILE A 177 34.17 -18.65 28.84
CA ILE A 177 35.48 -19.10 28.33
C ILE A 177 36.44 -17.92 28.17
N MET A 178 35.99 -16.81 27.59
CA MET A 178 36.82 -15.62 27.40
C MET A 178 37.12 -14.91 28.72
N THR A 179 36.18 -14.88 29.68
CA THR A 179 36.43 -14.35 31.03
C THR A 179 37.53 -15.14 31.74
N GLU A 180 37.49 -16.48 31.64
CA GLU A 180 38.54 -17.34 32.21
C GLU A 180 39.90 -17.15 31.50
N ARG A 181 39.92 -17.07 30.16
CA ARG A 181 41.14 -16.78 29.37
C ARG A 181 41.75 -15.43 29.75
N VAL A 182 40.93 -14.38 29.85
CA VAL A 182 41.37 -13.03 30.24
C VAL A 182 41.90 -13.00 31.68
N ALA A 183 41.24 -13.69 32.62
CA ALA A 183 41.70 -13.78 34.00
C ALA A 183 43.05 -14.51 34.12
N LYS A 184 43.24 -15.63 33.41
CA LYS A 184 44.52 -16.37 33.36
C LYS A 184 45.66 -15.52 32.78
N ALA A 185 45.36 -14.60 31.86
CA ALA A 185 46.36 -13.76 31.19
C ALA A 185 46.98 -12.67 32.07
N GLN A 186 46.36 -12.31 33.19
CA GLN A 186 46.84 -11.22 34.05
C GLN A 186 48.13 -11.55 34.82
N ASN A 187 48.60 -12.80 34.79
CA ASN A 187 49.75 -13.32 35.56
C ASN A 187 49.66 -13.11 37.09
N LYS A 188 48.50 -12.68 37.60
CA LYS A 188 48.16 -12.54 39.02
C LYS A 188 46.73 -13.05 39.25
N PRO A 189 46.44 -13.69 40.41
CA PRO A 189 45.09 -14.07 40.78
C PRO A 189 44.12 -12.88 40.76
N VAL A 190 42.99 -13.05 40.07
CA VAL A 190 41.91 -12.06 39.97
C VAL A 190 40.86 -12.35 41.05
N PHE A 191 40.41 -11.33 41.77
CA PHE A 191 39.34 -11.47 42.76
C PHE A 191 38.01 -11.82 42.10
N ARG A 192 37.20 -12.67 42.74
CA ARG A 192 35.95 -13.18 42.18
C ARG A 192 34.98 -12.08 41.74
N GLU A 193 34.93 -10.98 42.48
CA GLU A 193 34.11 -9.80 42.18
C GLU A 193 34.53 -9.10 40.88
N ASN A 194 35.82 -9.17 40.54
CA ASN A 194 36.37 -8.59 39.32
C ASN A 194 36.16 -9.46 38.07
N LEU A 195 35.71 -10.71 38.21
CA LEU A 195 35.31 -11.53 37.05
C LEU A 195 34.11 -10.89 36.33
N ALA A 196 33.12 -10.39 37.07
CA ALA A 196 31.99 -9.68 36.49
C ALA A 196 32.41 -8.39 35.76
N TYR A 197 33.44 -7.70 36.25
CA TYR A 197 34.05 -6.56 35.57
C TYR A 197 34.78 -6.98 34.29
N ILE A 198 35.53 -8.09 34.29
CA ILE A 198 36.12 -8.65 33.06
C ILE A 198 35.04 -8.95 32.03
N THR A 199 33.96 -9.65 32.42
CA THR A 199 32.87 -10.01 31.52
C THR A 199 32.18 -8.78 30.94
N GLY A 200 31.87 -7.78 31.77
CA GLY A 200 31.14 -6.57 31.36
C GLY A 200 31.97 -5.52 30.63
N SER A 201 33.22 -5.28 31.05
CA SER A 201 34.05 -4.17 30.56
C SER A 201 35.10 -4.57 29.51
N ILE A 202 35.43 -5.86 29.40
CA ILE A 202 36.45 -6.34 28.45
C ILE A 202 35.84 -7.34 27.45
N VAL A 203 35.17 -8.39 27.94
CA VAL A 203 34.68 -9.47 27.07
C VAL A 203 33.43 -9.08 26.29
N THR A 204 32.44 -8.43 26.91
CA THR A 204 31.20 -8.03 26.23
C THR A 204 31.46 -7.04 25.08
N PRO A 205 32.24 -5.95 25.26
CA PRO A 205 32.58 -5.04 24.16
C PRO A 205 33.38 -5.70 23.03
N MET A 206 34.17 -6.73 23.35
CA MET A 206 34.91 -7.53 22.37
C MET A 206 33.97 -8.40 21.52
N LEU A 207 32.99 -9.06 22.15
CA LEU A 207 31.98 -9.84 21.45
C LEU A 207 31.03 -8.95 20.61
N ASP A 208 30.69 -7.77 21.12
CA ASP A 208 29.91 -6.76 20.36
C ASP A 208 30.70 -6.22 19.16
N ALA A 209 32.02 -6.03 19.29
CA ALA A 209 32.88 -5.63 18.19
C ALA A 209 33.01 -6.73 17.11
N ALA A 210 33.03 -8.02 17.51
CA ALA A 210 32.99 -9.16 16.60
C ALA A 210 31.65 -9.23 15.85
N GLU A 211 30.53 -9.07 16.55
CA GLU A 211 29.19 -9.04 15.96
C GLU A 211 29.03 -7.88 14.96
N ALA A 212 29.49 -6.68 15.34
CA ALA A 212 29.47 -5.51 14.47
C ALA A 212 30.31 -5.73 13.18
N GLN A 213 31.54 -6.24 13.31
CA GLN A 213 32.39 -6.53 12.14
C GLN A 213 31.81 -7.63 11.24
N ARG A 214 31.22 -8.70 11.81
CA ARG A 214 30.51 -9.73 11.03
C ARG A 214 29.35 -9.12 10.24
N ASN A 215 28.55 -8.26 10.87
CA ASN A 215 27.40 -7.63 10.25
C ASN A 215 27.84 -6.62 9.16
N GLU A 216 28.93 -5.88 9.38
CA GLU A 216 29.53 -4.99 8.39
C GLU A 216 30.09 -5.76 7.19
N GLN A 217 30.79 -6.88 7.40
CA GLN A 217 31.25 -7.77 6.33
C GLN A 217 30.08 -8.35 5.52
N ARG A 218 28.97 -8.77 6.16
CA ARG A 218 27.75 -9.21 5.47
C ARG A 218 27.08 -8.08 4.67
N ALA A 219 27.00 -6.87 5.23
CA ALA A 219 26.48 -5.71 4.51
C ALA A 219 27.36 -5.35 3.30
N ARG A 220 28.68 -5.46 3.44
CA ARG A 220 29.65 -5.26 2.36
C ARG A 220 29.53 -6.34 1.29
N LEU A 221 29.41 -7.62 1.66
CA LEU A 221 29.16 -8.74 0.73
C LEU A 221 27.96 -8.43 -0.18
N ASN A 222 26.85 -7.91 0.37
CA ASN A 222 25.65 -7.59 -0.40
C ASN A 222 25.80 -6.35 -1.30
N ASN A 223 26.56 -5.35 -0.88
CA ASN A 223 26.67 -4.05 -1.55
C ASN A 223 27.96 -3.85 -2.39
N LEU A 224 28.90 -4.78 -2.39
CA LEU A 224 30.16 -4.66 -3.13
C LEU A 224 29.89 -4.61 -4.66
N PRO A 225 30.33 -3.55 -5.38
CA PRO A 225 30.35 -3.57 -6.83
C PRO A 225 31.41 -4.59 -7.29
N VAL A 226 31.02 -5.47 -8.21
CA VAL A 226 31.86 -6.55 -8.74
C VAL A 226 31.68 -6.64 -10.24
N GLU A 227 32.73 -7.06 -10.94
CA GLU A 227 32.71 -7.33 -12.38
C GLU A 227 32.60 -8.86 -12.61
N GLY A 228 32.40 -9.27 -13.87
CA GLY A 228 32.13 -10.68 -14.24
C GLY A 228 30.65 -11.00 -14.48
N TRP A 229 30.37 -12.01 -15.31
CA TRP A 229 29.02 -12.43 -15.68
C TRP A 229 28.64 -13.81 -15.13
N THR A 230 29.61 -14.66 -14.80
CA THR A 230 29.35 -16.00 -14.24
C THR A 230 29.33 -15.98 -12.70
N PRO A 231 28.63 -16.92 -12.03
CA PRO A 231 28.70 -17.05 -10.58
C PRO A 231 30.12 -17.29 -10.05
N GLU A 232 31.01 -17.91 -10.84
CA GLU A 232 32.39 -18.17 -10.43
C GLU A 232 33.27 -16.91 -10.50
N THR A 233 33.20 -16.12 -11.58
CA THR A 233 33.98 -14.88 -11.68
C THR A 233 33.52 -13.85 -10.65
N ILE A 234 32.20 -13.72 -10.47
CA ILE A 234 31.59 -12.88 -9.43
C ILE A 234 31.96 -13.38 -8.02
N GLY A 235 32.03 -14.70 -7.80
CA GLY A 235 32.44 -15.30 -6.52
C GLY A 235 33.87 -14.95 -6.14
N LYS A 236 34.83 -15.14 -7.06
CA LYS A 236 36.24 -14.77 -6.84
C LYS A 236 36.42 -13.27 -6.59
N ALA A 237 35.69 -12.43 -7.33
CA ALA A 237 35.70 -10.98 -7.12
C ALA A 237 35.12 -10.57 -5.75
N LEU A 238 34.09 -11.28 -5.27
CA LEU A 238 33.52 -11.10 -3.94
C LEU A 238 34.49 -11.46 -2.82
N GLU A 239 35.12 -12.63 -2.90
CA GLU A 239 36.12 -13.08 -1.91
C GLU A 239 37.29 -12.10 -1.81
N ALA A 240 37.87 -11.71 -2.95
CA ALA A 240 38.95 -10.74 -3.01
C ALA A 240 38.54 -9.37 -2.43
N GLY A 241 37.34 -8.88 -2.78
CA GLY A 241 36.84 -7.60 -2.29
C GLY A 241 36.55 -7.58 -0.79
N ILE A 242 36.10 -8.69 -0.21
CA ILE A 242 35.90 -8.83 1.25
C ILE A 242 37.24 -8.97 1.98
N ALA A 243 38.17 -9.75 1.44
CA ALA A 243 39.53 -9.86 1.99
C ALA A 243 40.25 -8.50 2.00
N ASN A 244 40.16 -7.73 0.91
CA ASN A 244 40.69 -6.37 0.82
C ASN A 244 40.01 -5.43 1.83
N PHE A 245 38.67 -5.47 1.95
CA PHE A 245 37.94 -4.67 2.93
C PHE A 245 38.39 -4.94 4.37
N VAL A 246 38.58 -6.21 4.75
CA VAL A 246 39.08 -6.60 6.08
C VAL A 246 40.54 -6.16 6.29
N ALA A 247 41.38 -6.23 5.24
CA ALA A 247 42.75 -5.72 5.31
C ALA A 247 42.81 -4.19 5.48
N GLU A 248 41.90 -3.45 4.85
CA GLU A 248 41.78 -1.99 4.97
C GLU A 248 41.17 -1.51 6.30
N SER A 249 40.24 -2.29 6.88
CA SER A 249 39.58 -1.93 8.15
C SER A 249 40.41 -2.30 9.39
N ALA A 250 41.22 -3.36 9.31
CA ALA A 250 42.01 -3.85 10.45
C ALA A 250 42.93 -2.80 11.11
N PRO A 251 43.63 -1.89 10.38
CA PRO A 251 44.38 -0.80 11.01
C PRO A 251 43.49 0.15 11.82
N ARG A 252 42.35 0.57 11.26
CA ARG A 252 41.41 1.51 11.91
C ARG A 252 40.83 0.94 13.20
N HIS A 253 40.52 -0.36 13.23
CA HIS A 253 40.07 -1.01 14.45
C HIS A 253 41.16 -1.00 15.54
N ARG A 254 42.41 -1.32 15.19
CA ARG A 254 43.55 -1.28 16.13
C ARG A 254 43.82 0.14 16.66
N GLU A 255 43.80 1.15 15.79
CA GLU A 255 43.96 2.56 16.17
C GLU A 255 42.86 3.03 17.14
N ALA A 256 41.63 2.54 16.98
CA ALA A 256 40.52 2.80 17.89
C ALA A 256 40.55 1.96 19.19
N GLY A 257 41.63 1.21 19.46
CA GLY A 257 41.75 0.31 20.61
C GLY A 257 40.80 -0.89 20.56
N ARG A 258 40.28 -1.25 19.38
CA ARG A 258 39.34 -2.35 19.16
C ARG A 258 40.03 -3.56 18.55
N VAL A 259 39.51 -4.74 18.85
CA VAL A 259 39.96 -5.99 18.25
C VAL A 259 39.60 -6.02 16.75
N ALA A 260 40.57 -6.33 15.90
CA ALA A 260 40.36 -6.57 14.47
C ALA A 260 40.16 -8.08 14.19
N TYR A 261 39.05 -8.41 13.51
CA TYR A 261 38.71 -9.77 13.11
C TYR A 261 39.00 -10.03 11.63
N GLY A 262 39.26 -11.30 11.30
CA GLY A 262 39.37 -11.78 9.92
C GLY A 262 38.01 -11.89 9.22
N VAL A 263 37.98 -12.58 8.07
CA VAL A 263 36.72 -12.90 7.38
C VAL A 263 35.98 -13.99 8.15
N PHE A 264 34.72 -13.75 8.52
CA PHE A 264 33.92 -14.73 9.26
C PHE A 264 33.47 -15.90 8.36
N PRO A 265 33.49 -17.17 8.86
CA PRO A 265 33.08 -18.34 8.07
C PRO A 265 31.70 -18.22 7.42
N SER A 266 30.71 -17.65 8.12
CA SER A 266 29.36 -17.43 7.60
C SER A 266 29.30 -16.40 6.45
N VAL A 267 30.28 -15.49 6.35
CA VAL A 267 30.39 -14.55 5.22
C VAL A 267 30.92 -15.29 4.00
N THR A 268 31.97 -16.09 4.16
CA THR A 268 32.52 -16.95 3.09
C THR A 268 31.47 -17.93 2.57
N ALA A 269 30.73 -18.59 3.46
CA ALA A 269 29.65 -19.52 3.09
C ALA A 269 28.50 -18.86 2.32
N ALA A 270 28.30 -17.54 2.47
CA ALA A 270 27.27 -16.79 1.75
C ALA A 270 27.71 -16.30 0.35
N VAL A 271 29.01 -16.35 0.02
CA VAL A 271 29.53 -15.87 -1.28
C VAL A 271 28.87 -16.55 -2.48
N PRO A 272 28.75 -17.90 -2.57
CA PRO A 272 28.22 -18.55 -3.77
C PRO A 272 26.77 -18.16 -4.04
N GLY A 273 25.96 -18.03 -2.99
CA GLY A 273 24.57 -17.57 -3.09
C GLY A 273 24.45 -16.10 -3.50
N ALA A 274 25.31 -15.22 -2.97
CA ALA A 274 25.38 -13.83 -3.39
C ALA A 274 25.82 -13.68 -4.85
N ALA A 275 26.80 -14.47 -5.29
CA ALA A 275 27.32 -14.47 -6.65
C ALA A 275 26.27 -14.94 -7.68
N ALA A 276 25.61 -16.07 -7.40
CA ALA A 276 24.51 -16.58 -8.25
C ALA A 276 23.36 -15.56 -8.37
N ASN A 277 22.94 -14.95 -7.25
CA ASN A 277 21.90 -13.91 -7.26
C ASN A 277 22.28 -12.68 -8.10
N ARG A 278 23.56 -12.29 -8.14
CA ARG A 278 24.05 -11.20 -8.99
C ARG A 278 24.14 -11.57 -10.46
N ALA A 279 24.60 -12.77 -10.79
CA ALA A 279 24.58 -13.27 -12.17
C ALA A 279 23.15 -13.27 -12.73
N VAL A 280 22.21 -13.85 -11.97
CA VAL A 280 20.76 -13.82 -12.24
C VAL A 280 20.26 -12.38 -12.41
N GLY A 281 20.56 -11.49 -11.46
CA GLY A 281 20.12 -10.10 -11.51
C GLY A 281 20.68 -9.29 -12.70
N ARG A 282 21.86 -9.64 -13.23
CA ARG A 282 22.41 -9.04 -14.46
C ARG A 282 21.62 -9.48 -15.68
N VAL A 283 21.44 -10.79 -15.86
CA VAL A 283 20.68 -11.34 -17.00
C VAL A 283 19.24 -10.84 -16.98
N THR A 284 18.57 -10.82 -15.80
CA THR A 284 17.22 -10.27 -15.64
C THR A 284 17.12 -8.82 -16.14
N ARG A 285 18.08 -7.94 -15.83
CA ARG A 285 18.06 -6.56 -16.34
C ARG A 285 18.26 -6.47 -17.86
N VAL A 286 19.00 -7.40 -18.47
CA VAL A 286 19.14 -7.46 -19.94
C VAL A 286 17.85 -7.97 -20.59
N VAL A 287 17.11 -8.88 -19.95
CA VAL A 287 15.74 -9.25 -20.37
C VAL A 287 14.80 -8.04 -20.29
N GLU A 288 14.75 -7.36 -19.14
CA GLU A 288 13.85 -6.22 -18.88
C GLU A 288 14.18 -5.00 -19.76
N GLY A 289 15.45 -4.78 -20.09
CA GLY A 289 15.91 -3.70 -20.97
C GLY A 289 16.04 -4.10 -22.45
N SER A 290 15.61 -5.30 -22.85
CA SER A 290 15.70 -5.73 -24.24
C SER A 290 14.49 -5.27 -25.06
N GLU A 291 14.70 -4.24 -25.87
CA GLU A 291 13.91 -4.09 -27.08
C GLU A 291 14.11 -5.33 -27.97
N ILE A 292 13.02 -6.04 -28.22
CA ILE A 292 12.91 -7.10 -29.23
C ILE A 292 11.94 -6.59 -30.26
N LYS A 293 12.30 -6.73 -31.54
CA LYS A 293 11.37 -6.50 -32.63
C LYS A 293 10.75 -7.83 -33.02
N ILE A 294 9.44 -7.93 -32.93
CA ILE A 294 8.71 -9.01 -33.56
C ILE A 294 8.86 -8.88 -35.08
N ASP A 295 9.07 -10.01 -35.76
CA ASP A 295 8.98 -10.07 -37.22
C ASP A 295 7.50 -10.26 -37.56
N SER A 296 6.84 -9.14 -37.91
CA SER A 296 5.41 -9.16 -38.26
C SER A 296 5.13 -10.07 -39.45
N ASP A 297 6.04 -10.15 -40.41
CA ASP A 297 5.86 -10.99 -41.60
C ASP A 297 5.99 -12.49 -41.25
N GLU A 298 6.81 -12.85 -40.25
CA GLU A 298 6.90 -14.22 -39.70
C GLU A 298 5.57 -14.63 -39.04
N ILE A 299 4.97 -13.75 -38.24
CA ILE A 299 3.68 -14.01 -37.58
C ILE A 299 2.53 -14.09 -38.59
N LEU A 300 2.47 -13.16 -39.55
CA LEU A 300 1.44 -13.17 -40.59
C LEU A 300 1.50 -14.46 -41.41
N ARG A 301 2.70 -14.90 -41.82
CA ARG A 301 2.90 -16.16 -42.53
C ARG A 301 2.47 -17.39 -41.71
N GLU A 302 2.69 -17.41 -40.40
CA GLU A 302 2.23 -18.52 -39.54
C GLU A 302 0.69 -18.58 -39.47
N ILE A 303 0.03 -17.42 -39.34
CA ILE A 303 -1.44 -17.31 -39.34
C ILE A 303 -2.01 -17.74 -40.71
N GLU A 304 -1.40 -17.34 -41.82
CA GLU A 304 -1.79 -17.74 -43.18
C GLU A 304 -1.62 -19.25 -43.43
N ASN A 305 -0.53 -19.85 -42.93
CA ASN A 305 -0.24 -21.27 -43.11
C ASN A 305 -1.12 -22.18 -42.24
N ASN A 306 -1.62 -21.71 -41.09
CA ASN A 306 -2.40 -22.51 -40.15
C ASN A 306 -3.58 -21.73 -39.52
N PRO A 307 -4.56 -21.28 -40.34
CA PRO A 307 -5.63 -20.41 -39.86
C PRO A 307 -6.56 -21.08 -38.84
N GLU A 308 -6.70 -22.42 -38.86
CA GLU A 308 -7.50 -23.16 -37.88
C GLU A 308 -6.94 -23.03 -36.46
N ALA A 309 -5.61 -23.17 -36.28
CA ALA A 309 -4.95 -23.01 -34.98
C ALA A 309 -4.93 -21.54 -34.49
N HIS A 310 -5.26 -20.60 -35.37
CA HIS A 310 -5.22 -19.16 -35.13
C HIS A 310 -6.60 -18.49 -35.14
N ARG A 311 -7.68 -19.27 -35.17
CA ARG A 311 -9.06 -18.76 -35.22
C ARG A 311 -9.42 -17.91 -34.01
N LYS A 312 -9.11 -18.38 -32.79
CA LYS A 312 -9.34 -17.63 -31.55
C LYS A 312 -8.07 -16.95 -31.06
N MET A 313 -8.23 -15.81 -30.38
CA MET A 313 -7.09 -15.11 -29.78
C MET A 313 -6.33 -16.00 -28.77
N GLU A 314 -7.03 -16.71 -27.88
CA GLU A 314 -6.39 -17.55 -26.84
C GLU A 314 -5.55 -18.70 -27.43
N GLU A 315 -6.05 -19.34 -28.48
CA GLU A 315 -5.37 -20.45 -29.17
C GLU A 315 -4.10 -19.95 -29.86
N SER A 316 -4.17 -18.79 -30.51
CA SER A 316 -2.99 -18.08 -31.05
C SER A 316 -1.95 -17.73 -29.99
N MET A 317 -2.36 -17.12 -28.87
CA MET A 317 -1.41 -16.76 -27.81
C MET A 317 -0.70 -18.01 -27.26
N LYS A 318 -1.41 -19.13 -27.13
CA LYS A 318 -0.86 -20.42 -26.69
C LYS A 318 0.18 -20.99 -27.68
N THR A 319 -0.03 -20.81 -28.98
CA THR A 319 0.90 -21.23 -30.04
C THR A 319 2.15 -20.33 -30.08
N PHE A 320 1.99 -19.00 -30.01
CA PHE A 320 3.11 -18.06 -30.11
C PHE A 320 3.97 -17.96 -28.83
N THR A 321 3.38 -18.12 -27.63
CA THR A 321 4.10 -17.90 -26.37
C THR A 321 5.40 -18.72 -26.24
N PRO A 322 5.44 -20.05 -26.48
CA PRO A 322 6.68 -20.83 -26.37
C PRO A 322 7.76 -20.42 -27.39
N ALA A 323 7.35 -20.01 -28.59
CA ALA A 323 8.28 -19.54 -29.62
C ALA A 323 8.89 -18.18 -29.25
N LEU A 324 8.08 -17.27 -28.71
CA LEU A 324 8.53 -15.96 -28.23
C LEU A 324 9.40 -16.05 -26.97
N GLU A 325 9.04 -16.89 -25.99
CA GLU A 325 9.87 -17.17 -24.80
C GLU A 325 11.27 -17.65 -25.22
N ARG A 326 11.33 -18.59 -26.17
CA ARG A 326 12.59 -19.13 -26.70
C ARG A 326 13.41 -18.07 -27.46
N LYS A 327 12.79 -17.30 -28.37
CA LYS A 327 13.44 -16.25 -29.16
C LYS A 327 14.04 -15.16 -28.26
N LEU A 328 13.28 -14.69 -27.26
CA LEU A 328 13.77 -13.76 -26.22
C LEU A 328 14.93 -14.36 -25.39
N GLY A 329 14.86 -15.65 -25.04
CA GLY A 329 15.96 -16.34 -24.36
C GLY A 329 17.26 -16.35 -25.19
N GLU A 330 17.17 -16.79 -26.45
CA GLU A 330 18.29 -16.86 -27.40
C GLU A 330 18.89 -15.46 -27.68
N ASP A 331 18.05 -14.44 -27.91
CA ASP A 331 18.47 -13.05 -28.12
C ASP A 331 19.12 -12.44 -26.87
N THR A 332 18.58 -12.72 -25.67
CA THR A 332 19.17 -12.24 -24.41
C THR A 332 20.54 -12.84 -24.17
N ILE A 333 20.69 -14.16 -24.38
CA ILE A 333 21.99 -14.83 -24.27
C ILE A 333 22.98 -14.20 -25.26
N SER A 334 22.57 -14.00 -26.51
CA SER A 334 23.40 -13.40 -27.56
C SER A 334 23.81 -11.96 -27.25
N LYS A 335 22.89 -11.13 -26.72
CA LYS A 335 23.17 -9.77 -26.22
C LYS A 335 24.15 -9.79 -25.05
N CYS A 336 24.00 -10.71 -24.11
CA CYS A 336 24.95 -10.86 -22.99
C CYS A 336 26.34 -11.31 -23.48
N GLU A 337 26.44 -12.26 -24.42
CA GLU A 337 27.69 -12.75 -24.99
C GLU A 337 28.51 -11.63 -25.65
N GLN A 338 27.86 -10.62 -26.25
CA GLN A 338 28.51 -9.44 -26.82
C GLN A 338 29.12 -8.52 -25.75
N LEU A 339 28.56 -8.49 -24.54
CA LEU A 339 28.98 -7.61 -23.43
C LEU A 339 30.05 -8.23 -22.52
N MET A 340 30.59 -9.41 -22.87
CA MET A 340 31.57 -10.13 -22.04
C MET A 340 32.84 -10.57 -22.80
N PRO A 341 33.97 -10.71 -22.08
CA PRO A 341 35.20 -11.31 -22.61
C PRO A 341 34.95 -12.71 -23.17
N ALA A 342 35.71 -13.10 -24.20
CA ALA A 342 35.55 -14.40 -24.86
C ALA A 342 35.74 -15.60 -23.91
N GLU A 343 36.57 -15.42 -22.87
CA GLU A 343 36.91 -16.43 -21.86
C GLU A 343 35.71 -16.84 -21.00
N GLU A 344 34.79 -15.92 -20.67
CA GLU A 344 33.61 -16.21 -19.83
C GLU A 344 32.43 -16.81 -20.62
N ARG A 345 32.42 -16.74 -21.97
CA ARG A 345 31.23 -17.02 -22.80
C ARG A 345 30.73 -18.46 -22.68
N VAL A 346 31.63 -19.45 -22.65
CA VAL A 346 31.24 -20.88 -22.64
C VAL A 346 30.57 -21.25 -21.32
N GLU A 347 31.14 -20.81 -20.20
CA GLU A 347 30.56 -21.01 -18.87
C GLU A 347 29.27 -20.21 -18.67
N PHE A 348 29.26 -18.95 -19.15
CA PHE A 348 28.06 -18.13 -19.10
C PHE A 348 26.91 -18.74 -19.90
N ARG A 349 27.14 -19.25 -21.11
CA ARG A 349 26.09 -19.86 -21.94
C ARG A 349 25.45 -21.05 -21.23
N ALA A 350 26.26 -21.97 -20.70
CA ALA A 350 25.74 -23.13 -19.94
C ALA A 350 24.96 -22.71 -18.68
N PHE A 351 25.41 -21.66 -17.98
CA PHE A 351 24.67 -21.09 -16.85
C PHE A 351 23.35 -20.42 -17.28
N ALA A 352 23.36 -19.65 -18.36
CA ALA A 352 22.23 -18.90 -18.85
C ALA A 352 21.16 -19.82 -19.45
N GLU A 353 21.52 -20.81 -20.28
CA GLU A 353 20.59 -21.80 -20.84
C GLU A 353 19.86 -22.58 -19.72
N LYS A 354 20.58 -22.97 -18.66
CA LYS A 354 19.95 -23.59 -17.49
C LYS A 354 19.01 -22.62 -16.77
N SER A 355 19.48 -21.40 -16.50
CA SER A 355 18.74 -20.42 -15.69
C SER A 355 17.58 -19.75 -16.43
N MET A 356 17.56 -19.76 -17.76
CA MET A 356 16.41 -19.33 -18.58
C MET A 356 15.19 -20.22 -18.37
N ASN A 357 15.39 -21.50 -18.01
CA ASN A 357 14.33 -22.47 -17.79
C ASN A 357 13.81 -22.50 -16.33
N GLU A 358 14.52 -21.88 -15.39
CA GLU A 358 14.32 -22.02 -13.94
C GLU A 358 14.33 -20.66 -13.19
N GLY A 359 13.33 -20.43 -12.34
CA GLY A 359 13.31 -19.30 -11.40
C GLY A 359 13.21 -17.90 -12.02
N ARG A 360 13.95 -16.94 -11.46
CA ARG A 360 13.72 -15.50 -11.67
C ARG A 360 13.93 -15.00 -13.11
N ILE A 361 14.83 -15.61 -13.88
CA ILE A 361 15.05 -15.20 -15.28
C ILE A 361 13.85 -15.64 -16.12
N ARG A 362 13.37 -16.89 -15.94
CA ARG A 362 12.13 -17.36 -16.57
C ARG A 362 10.95 -16.46 -16.26
N GLU A 363 10.74 -16.09 -14.99
CA GLU A 363 9.66 -15.15 -14.62
C GLU A 363 9.78 -13.80 -15.33
N ALA A 364 10.99 -13.28 -15.53
CA ALA A 364 11.22 -12.03 -16.25
C ALA A 364 10.95 -12.17 -17.76
N VAL A 365 11.39 -13.28 -18.38
CA VAL A 365 11.09 -13.63 -19.78
C VAL A 365 9.58 -13.72 -19.98
N GLN A 366 8.88 -14.45 -19.12
CA GLN A 366 7.42 -14.61 -19.19
C GLN A 366 6.67 -13.28 -19.02
N LYS A 367 7.11 -12.42 -18.11
CA LYS A 367 6.55 -11.06 -17.95
C LYS A 367 6.80 -10.19 -19.17
N CYS A 368 7.98 -10.25 -19.78
CA CYS A 368 8.30 -9.51 -20.99
C CYS A 368 7.45 -9.99 -22.18
N VAL A 369 7.34 -11.30 -22.40
CA VAL A 369 6.44 -11.87 -23.42
C VAL A 369 5.00 -11.43 -23.19
N ALA A 370 4.46 -11.60 -21.98
CA ALA A 370 3.07 -11.28 -21.68
C ALA A 370 2.70 -9.79 -21.77
N ASN A 371 3.60 -8.89 -21.36
CA ASN A 371 3.31 -7.46 -21.23
C ASN A 371 3.79 -6.62 -22.43
N VAL A 372 4.73 -7.11 -23.24
CA VAL A 372 5.31 -6.37 -24.38
C VAL A 372 5.00 -7.08 -25.68
N LEU A 373 5.40 -8.36 -25.80
CA LEU A 373 5.34 -9.06 -27.10
C LEU A 373 3.92 -9.52 -27.48
N LEU A 374 3.15 -10.13 -26.56
CA LEU A 374 1.78 -10.57 -26.86
C LEU A 374 0.84 -9.41 -27.27
N PRO A 375 0.92 -8.20 -26.69
CA PRO A 375 0.23 -7.03 -27.22
C PRO A 375 0.57 -6.71 -28.69
N GLU A 376 1.85 -6.74 -29.08
CA GLU A 376 2.24 -6.54 -30.48
C GLU A 376 1.68 -7.63 -31.40
N VAL A 377 1.68 -8.90 -30.97
CA VAL A 377 1.04 -10.00 -31.71
C VAL A 377 -0.46 -9.76 -31.90
N LYS A 378 -1.16 -9.17 -30.92
CA LYS A 378 -2.58 -8.82 -31.07
C LYS A 378 -2.78 -7.74 -32.13
N THR A 379 -1.94 -6.70 -32.17
CA THR A 379 -1.99 -5.70 -33.24
C THR A 379 -1.80 -6.33 -34.63
N ILE A 380 -0.83 -7.24 -34.77
CA ILE A 380 -0.58 -7.96 -36.03
C ILE A 380 -1.78 -8.85 -36.41
N ARG A 381 -2.44 -9.49 -35.44
CA ARG A 381 -3.72 -10.21 -35.68
C ARG A 381 -4.83 -9.27 -36.11
N ASP A 382 -4.96 -8.10 -35.49
CA ASP A 382 -5.97 -7.11 -35.86
C ASP A 382 -5.76 -6.58 -37.29
N GLU A 383 -4.51 -6.38 -37.71
CA GLU A 383 -4.15 -6.08 -39.10
C GLU A 383 -4.52 -7.22 -40.07
N PHE A 384 -4.22 -8.47 -39.72
CA PHE A 384 -4.63 -9.61 -40.54
C PHE A 384 -6.15 -9.77 -40.63
N ALA A 385 -6.86 -9.50 -39.53
CA ALA A 385 -8.32 -9.49 -39.51
C ALA A 385 -8.90 -8.40 -40.42
N ASN A 386 -8.30 -7.20 -40.45
CA ASN A 386 -8.69 -6.16 -41.40
C ASN A 386 -8.51 -6.65 -42.84
N ARG A 387 -7.34 -7.22 -43.19
CA ARG A 387 -7.09 -7.79 -44.53
C ARG A 387 -8.09 -8.90 -44.89
N GLN A 388 -8.41 -9.81 -43.97
CA GLN A 388 -9.42 -10.85 -44.21
C GLN A 388 -10.80 -10.25 -44.55
N VAL A 389 -11.22 -9.17 -43.89
CA VAL A 389 -12.51 -8.52 -44.17
C VAL A 389 -12.44 -7.68 -45.45
N GLU A 390 -11.34 -6.95 -45.67
CA GLU A 390 -11.08 -6.16 -46.88
C GLU A 390 -10.99 -7.01 -48.15
N ASP A 391 -10.42 -8.22 -48.10
CA ASP A 391 -10.28 -9.06 -49.28
C ASP A 391 -11.58 -9.79 -49.64
N ASN A 392 -12.32 -10.29 -48.64
CA ASN A 392 -13.46 -11.19 -48.84
C ASN A 392 -14.83 -10.48 -48.75
N PHE A 393 -14.94 -9.36 -48.03
CA PHE A 393 -16.20 -8.64 -47.78
C PHE A 393 -16.13 -7.18 -48.22
N LYS A 394 -15.48 -6.92 -49.36
CA LYS A 394 -15.34 -5.59 -49.98
C LYS A 394 -16.62 -4.74 -49.90
N PRO A 395 -17.81 -5.23 -50.28
CA PRO A 395 -19.02 -4.42 -50.29
C PRO A 395 -19.46 -3.93 -48.90
N VAL A 396 -19.11 -4.65 -47.82
CA VAL A 396 -19.38 -4.23 -46.43
C VAL A 396 -18.41 -3.14 -46.03
N VAL A 397 -17.10 -3.31 -46.31
CA VAL A 397 -16.05 -2.34 -45.96
C VAL A 397 -16.21 -1.03 -46.74
N SER A 398 -16.49 -1.10 -48.04
CA SER A 398 -16.78 0.08 -48.87
C SER A 398 -18.16 0.69 -48.60
N GLY A 399 -18.98 0.05 -47.77
CA GLY A 399 -20.36 0.45 -47.48
C GLY A 399 -21.28 0.48 -48.71
N THR A 400 -20.95 -0.28 -49.75
CA THR A 400 -21.71 -0.31 -51.01
C THR A 400 -22.79 -1.38 -51.03
N TRP A 401 -22.70 -2.41 -50.18
CA TRP A 401 -23.85 -3.25 -49.84
C TRP A 401 -24.73 -2.51 -48.84
N PHE A 402 -26.05 -2.60 -49.01
CA PHE A 402 -27.06 -2.07 -48.10
C PHE A 402 -28.28 -3.00 -48.12
N PRO A 403 -29.00 -3.17 -47.00
CA PRO A 403 -30.18 -4.04 -46.95
C PRO A 403 -31.34 -3.44 -47.75
N SER A 404 -32.20 -4.30 -48.33
CA SER A 404 -33.44 -3.86 -48.96
C SER A 404 -34.41 -3.21 -47.97
N GLY A 405 -35.41 -2.48 -48.50
CA GLY A 405 -36.48 -1.92 -47.68
C GLY A 405 -37.28 -3.00 -46.92
N GLU A 406 -37.59 -4.11 -47.60
CA GLU A 406 -38.28 -5.27 -47.01
C GLU A 406 -37.48 -5.89 -45.86
N LEU A 407 -36.16 -6.03 -46.02
CA LEU A 407 -35.30 -6.63 -45.00
C LEU A 407 -35.12 -5.72 -43.78
N VAL A 408 -35.01 -4.40 -43.97
CA VAL A 408 -35.00 -3.43 -42.86
C VAL A 408 -36.32 -3.46 -42.10
N ASP A 409 -37.46 -3.42 -42.81
CA ASP A 409 -38.79 -3.50 -42.19
C ASP A 409 -38.95 -4.80 -41.39
N HIS A 410 -38.57 -5.94 -41.96
CA HIS A 410 -38.63 -7.24 -41.30
C HIS A 410 -37.78 -7.32 -40.02
N VAL A 411 -36.56 -6.75 -40.06
CA VAL A 411 -35.63 -6.76 -38.93
C VAL A 411 -36.01 -5.74 -37.86
N TYR A 412 -36.57 -4.58 -38.25
CA TYR A 412 -37.04 -3.56 -37.33
C TYR A 412 -38.35 -3.94 -36.62
N ALA A 413 -39.21 -4.75 -37.25
CA ALA A 413 -40.40 -5.32 -36.63
C ALA A 413 -40.08 -6.36 -35.52
N GLN A 414 -38.83 -6.81 -35.38
CA GLN A 414 -38.43 -7.73 -34.32
C GLN A 414 -38.27 -7.02 -32.96
N THR A 415 -38.70 -7.67 -31.89
CA THR A 415 -38.65 -7.14 -30.51
C THR A 415 -37.24 -6.82 -30.02
N ASP A 416 -36.20 -7.42 -30.63
CA ASP A 416 -34.79 -7.12 -30.34
C ASP A 416 -34.03 -6.98 -31.67
N TYR A 417 -34.09 -5.78 -32.24
CA TYR A 417 -33.40 -5.38 -33.48
C TYR A 417 -31.91 -5.78 -33.48
N ARG A 418 -31.17 -5.50 -32.39
CA ARG A 418 -29.73 -5.79 -32.33
C ARG A 418 -29.43 -7.28 -32.33
N LYS A 419 -30.28 -8.10 -31.73
CA LYS A 419 -30.18 -9.56 -31.80
C LYS A 419 -30.60 -10.10 -33.18
N ALA A 420 -31.62 -9.51 -33.81
CA ALA A 420 -32.03 -9.86 -35.16
C ALA A 420 -30.92 -9.59 -36.18
N VAL A 421 -30.29 -8.41 -36.13
CA VAL A 421 -29.12 -8.07 -36.98
C VAL A 421 -27.94 -9.02 -36.73
N LYS A 422 -27.70 -9.49 -35.49
CA LYS A 422 -26.69 -10.54 -35.23
C LYS A 422 -27.01 -11.91 -35.83
N GLY A 423 -28.28 -12.14 -36.21
CA GLY A 423 -28.73 -13.31 -36.97
C GLY A 423 -28.48 -13.23 -38.48
N TRP A 424 -27.78 -12.19 -38.98
CA TRP A 424 -27.68 -11.87 -40.42
C TRP A 424 -27.25 -13.03 -41.33
N LYS A 425 -26.53 -14.04 -40.80
CA LYS A 425 -26.09 -15.25 -41.50
C LYS A 425 -27.25 -16.16 -41.95
N GLU A 426 -28.47 -15.85 -41.55
CA GLU A 426 -29.73 -16.50 -41.93
C GLU A 426 -30.56 -15.70 -42.97
N PHE A 427 -30.20 -14.44 -43.27
CA PHE A 427 -30.92 -13.61 -44.25
C PHE A 427 -30.52 -13.97 -45.69
N GLU A 428 -31.50 -14.03 -46.58
CA GLU A 428 -31.31 -14.47 -47.98
C GLU A 428 -30.43 -13.48 -48.78
N GLU A 429 -30.61 -12.17 -48.58
CA GLU A 429 -29.76 -11.10 -49.19
C GLU A 429 -28.28 -11.17 -48.77
N LEU A 430 -27.97 -11.92 -47.71
CA LEU A 430 -26.62 -12.11 -47.18
C LEU A 430 -26.11 -13.56 -47.33
N ALA A 431 -26.82 -14.39 -48.10
CA ALA A 431 -26.47 -15.80 -48.30
C ALA A 431 -25.06 -15.99 -48.88
N ASP A 432 -24.62 -15.10 -49.78
CA ASP A 432 -23.26 -15.12 -50.35
C ASP A 432 -22.20 -14.83 -49.28
N PHE A 433 -22.40 -13.82 -48.43
CA PHE A 433 -21.49 -13.53 -47.33
C PHE A 433 -21.48 -14.67 -46.30
N ALA A 434 -22.65 -15.24 -45.99
CA ALA A 434 -22.77 -16.41 -45.12
C ALA A 434 -22.07 -17.66 -45.70
N ALA A 435 -22.06 -17.84 -47.02
CA ALA A 435 -21.33 -18.92 -47.70
C ALA A 435 -19.80 -18.72 -47.59
N ILE A 436 -19.31 -17.49 -47.70
CA ILE A 436 -17.89 -17.15 -47.48
C ILE A 436 -17.49 -17.45 -46.03
N VAL A 437 -18.27 -17.01 -45.03
CA VAL A 437 -18.03 -17.31 -43.60
C VAL A 437 -18.04 -18.82 -43.30
N ARG A 438 -18.85 -19.62 -44.03
CA ARG A 438 -18.91 -21.08 -43.87
C ARG A 438 -17.76 -21.82 -44.53
N THR A 439 -17.05 -21.21 -45.48
CA THR A 439 -15.98 -21.86 -46.26
C THR A 439 -14.57 -21.39 -45.90
N LEU A 440 -14.41 -20.15 -45.41
CA LEU A 440 -13.13 -19.62 -44.95
C LEU A 440 -12.99 -19.69 -43.43
N PRO A 441 -11.84 -20.12 -42.89
CA PRO A 441 -11.52 -20.01 -41.47
C PRO A 441 -11.20 -18.55 -41.10
N LEU A 442 -12.26 -17.75 -40.92
CA LEU A 442 -12.15 -16.38 -40.40
C LEU A 442 -11.74 -16.39 -38.93
N MET A 443 -10.89 -15.46 -38.55
CA MET A 443 -10.56 -15.24 -37.13
C MET A 443 -11.73 -14.59 -36.39
N GLU A 444 -11.77 -14.78 -35.07
CA GLU A 444 -12.75 -14.16 -34.15
C GLU A 444 -12.80 -12.63 -34.31
N GLU A 445 -11.65 -11.99 -34.46
CA GLU A 445 -11.52 -10.54 -34.70
C GLU A 445 -12.12 -10.13 -36.06
N SER A 446 -12.02 -10.99 -37.08
CA SER A 446 -12.59 -10.78 -38.42
C SER A 446 -14.10 -10.96 -38.43
N GLU A 447 -14.62 -12.02 -37.77
CA GLU A 447 -16.05 -12.24 -37.61
C GLU A 447 -16.72 -11.08 -36.86
N LYS A 448 -16.07 -10.59 -35.79
CA LYS A 448 -16.57 -9.45 -35.03
C LYS A 448 -16.64 -8.16 -35.87
N LYS A 449 -15.58 -7.86 -36.64
CA LYS A 449 -15.55 -6.67 -37.54
C LYS A 449 -16.61 -6.76 -38.64
N LEU A 450 -16.89 -7.96 -39.14
CA LEU A 450 -17.96 -8.20 -40.11
C LEU A 450 -19.35 -8.01 -39.49
N ASP A 451 -19.60 -8.54 -38.30
CA ASP A 451 -20.85 -8.34 -37.55
C ASP A 451 -21.08 -6.85 -37.24
N GLU A 452 -20.04 -6.11 -36.84
CA GLU A 452 -20.10 -4.66 -36.59
C GLU A 452 -20.34 -3.86 -37.89
N GLY A 453 -19.65 -4.19 -38.98
CA GLY A 453 -19.83 -3.54 -40.28
C GLY A 453 -21.22 -3.75 -40.87
N ILE A 454 -21.78 -4.95 -40.80
CA ILE A 454 -23.16 -5.24 -41.20
C ILE A 454 -24.15 -4.48 -40.29
N GLY A 455 -23.87 -4.40 -38.99
CA GLY A 455 -24.64 -3.59 -38.04
C GLY A 455 -24.79 -2.13 -38.47
N VAL A 456 -23.68 -1.47 -38.84
CA VAL A 456 -23.69 -0.07 -39.32
C VAL A 456 -24.54 0.11 -40.57
N LEU A 457 -24.58 -0.87 -41.47
CA LEU A 457 -25.37 -0.81 -42.71
C LEU A 457 -26.87 -0.99 -42.44
N PHE A 458 -27.23 -1.86 -41.48
CA PHE A 458 -28.60 -1.95 -40.98
C PHE A 458 -29.04 -0.70 -40.21
N ASP A 459 -28.15 -0.08 -39.44
CA ASP A 459 -28.46 1.15 -38.68
C ASP A 459 -28.77 2.32 -39.63
N ARG A 460 -28.07 2.45 -40.77
CA ARG A 460 -28.42 3.42 -41.83
C ARG A 460 -29.81 3.17 -42.42
N GLY A 461 -30.15 1.91 -42.72
CA GLY A 461 -31.49 1.55 -43.20
C GLY A 461 -32.58 1.91 -42.20
N ARG A 462 -32.35 1.67 -40.90
CA ARG A 462 -33.24 2.05 -39.80
C ARG A 462 -33.41 3.57 -39.68
N MET A 463 -32.33 4.35 -39.84
CA MET A 463 -32.41 5.82 -39.87
C MET A 463 -33.26 6.31 -41.05
N ALA A 464 -33.07 5.72 -42.24
CA ALA A 464 -33.84 6.04 -43.43
C ALA A 464 -35.35 5.81 -43.23
N GLN A 465 -35.71 4.59 -42.80
CA GLN A 465 -37.07 4.18 -42.50
C GLN A 465 -37.71 5.10 -41.45
N SER A 466 -37.01 5.35 -40.32
CA SER A 466 -37.53 6.20 -39.24
C SER A 466 -37.75 7.65 -39.68
N ARG A 467 -36.86 8.22 -40.51
CA ARG A 467 -37.06 9.58 -41.03
C ARG A 467 -38.21 9.63 -42.02
N GLN A 468 -38.32 8.68 -42.95
CA GLN A 468 -39.47 8.60 -43.85
C GLN A 468 -40.79 8.51 -43.08
N HIS A 469 -40.84 7.71 -42.01
CA HIS A 469 -41.99 7.65 -41.12
C HIS A 469 -42.29 9.00 -40.45
N GLY A 470 -41.27 9.77 -40.06
CA GLY A 470 -41.42 11.13 -39.55
C GLY A 470 -42.00 12.11 -40.58
N ILE A 471 -41.46 12.09 -41.81
CA ILE A 471 -41.97 12.89 -42.94
C ILE A 471 -43.46 12.61 -43.19
N VAL A 472 -43.90 11.35 -43.10
CA VAL A 472 -45.32 10.98 -43.23
C VAL A 472 -46.19 11.66 -42.18
N ASP A 473 -45.71 11.84 -40.95
CA ASP A 473 -46.44 12.55 -39.89
C ASP A 473 -46.39 14.08 -40.07
N GLU A 474 -45.26 14.63 -40.51
CA GLU A 474 -45.07 16.07 -40.72
C GLU A 474 -45.96 16.65 -41.82
N VAL A 475 -46.07 15.96 -42.96
CA VAL A 475 -46.90 16.43 -44.09
C VAL A 475 -48.39 16.23 -43.86
N PHE A 476 -48.81 15.55 -42.78
CA PHE A 476 -50.20 15.17 -42.53
C PHE A 476 -51.15 16.37 -42.50
N THR A 477 -50.78 17.45 -41.81
CA THR A 477 -51.62 18.66 -41.70
C THR A 477 -51.73 19.37 -43.04
N GLU A 478 -50.62 19.51 -43.78
CA GLU A 478 -50.61 20.11 -45.13
C GLU A 478 -51.52 19.32 -46.09
N MET A 479 -51.41 17.99 -46.09
CA MET A 479 -52.26 17.12 -46.91
C MET A 479 -53.73 17.19 -46.48
N LYS A 480 -54.02 17.32 -45.18
CA LYS A 480 -55.39 17.47 -44.67
C LYS A 480 -56.00 18.79 -45.14
N GLU A 481 -55.28 19.90 -45.07
CA GLU A 481 -55.72 21.20 -45.57
C GLU A 481 -55.97 21.16 -47.09
N LEU A 482 -55.02 20.57 -47.85
CA LEU A 482 -55.11 20.44 -49.29
C LEU A 482 -56.37 19.67 -49.72
N PHE A 483 -56.61 18.48 -49.15
CA PHE A 483 -57.79 17.67 -49.47
C PHE A 483 -59.10 18.28 -48.93
N SER A 484 -59.04 19.01 -47.80
CA SER A 484 -60.22 19.69 -47.25
C SER A 484 -60.73 20.81 -48.17
N ALA A 485 -59.81 21.48 -48.87
CA ALA A 485 -60.12 22.58 -49.80
C ALA A 485 -60.67 22.14 -51.16
N GLU A 486 -60.59 20.86 -51.53
CA GLU A 486 -61.13 20.36 -52.81
C GLU A 486 -62.67 20.26 -52.77
N LYS A 487 -63.34 20.43 -53.92
CA LYS A 487 -64.82 20.40 -53.95
C LYS A 487 -65.38 19.01 -53.67
N GLU A 488 -64.78 17.99 -54.30
CA GLU A 488 -65.04 16.58 -54.03
C GLU A 488 -63.78 16.00 -53.38
N ILE A 489 -63.94 15.08 -52.43
CA ILE A 489 -62.78 14.45 -51.78
C ILE A 489 -62.22 13.38 -52.74
N PRO A 490 -60.91 13.36 -53.04
CA PRO A 490 -60.34 12.40 -53.97
C PRO A 490 -60.44 10.96 -53.44
N ASP A 491 -60.53 9.97 -54.33
CA ASP A 491 -60.52 8.56 -53.91
C ASP A 491 -59.22 8.16 -53.21
N ILE A 492 -59.26 7.05 -52.44
CA ILE A 492 -58.13 6.59 -51.62
C ILE A 492 -56.87 6.35 -52.47
N GLU A 493 -57.00 5.88 -53.70
CA GLU A 493 -55.85 5.63 -54.60
C GLU A 493 -55.18 6.94 -55.03
N THR A 494 -55.98 7.92 -55.47
CA THR A 494 -55.53 9.26 -55.84
C THR A 494 -54.94 10.02 -54.65
N ALA A 495 -55.59 9.95 -53.48
CA ALA A 495 -55.13 10.58 -52.26
C ALA A 495 -53.80 9.95 -51.77
N THR A 496 -53.69 8.63 -51.82
CA THR A 496 -52.43 7.90 -51.51
C THR A 496 -51.33 8.29 -52.46
N GLY A 497 -51.57 8.30 -53.78
CA GLY A 497 -50.57 8.68 -54.79
C GLY A 497 -49.99 10.08 -54.56
N ARG A 498 -50.85 11.08 -54.28
CA ARG A 498 -50.40 12.46 -53.98
C ARG A 498 -49.65 12.57 -52.65
N TYR A 499 -50.07 11.83 -51.63
CA TYR A 499 -49.38 11.80 -50.33
C TYR A 499 -47.98 11.15 -50.48
N THR A 500 -47.88 10.04 -51.22
CA THR A 500 -46.63 9.37 -51.58
C THR A 500 -45.70 10.28 -52.38
N GLU A 501 -46.21 11.03 -53.38
CA GLU A 501 -45.42 12.01 -54.14
C GLU A 501 -44.85 13.11 -53.23
N LYS A 502 -45.67 13.64 -52.31
CA LYS A 502 -45.25 14.65 -51.33
C LYS A 502 -44.16 14.13 -50.40
N VAL A 503 -44.35 12.94 -49.80
CA VAL A 503 -43.36 12.30 -48.91
C VAL A 503 -42.06 12.00 -49.65
N SER A 504 -42.15 11.47 -50.88
CA SER A 504 -40.99 11.19 -51.73
C SER A 504 -40.21 12.46 -52.08
N THR A 505 -40.90 13.59 -52.30
CA THR A 505 -40.28 14.89 -52.58
C THR A 505 -39.48 15.40 -51.39
N VAL A 506 -40.04 15.35 -50.18
CA VAL A 506 -39.34 15.75 -48.95
C VAL A 506 -38.17 14.81 -48.67
N TRP A 507 -38.37 13.49 -48.78
CA TRP A 507 -37.32 12.49 -48.60
C TRP A 507 -36.15 12.71 -49.57
N THR A 508 -36.42 12.99 -50.84
CA THR A 508 -35.38 13.29 -51.84
C THR A 508 -34.54 14.52 -51.46
N GLY A 509 -35.13 15.51 -50.79
CA GLY A 509 -34.41 16.69 -50.31
C GLY A 509 -33.54 16.44 -49.06
N GLU A 510 -33.98 15.55 -48.17
CA GLU A 510 -33.35 15.34 -46.86
C GLU A 510 -32.46 14.09 -46.75
N ARG A 511 -32.67 13.07 -47.60
CA ARG A 511 -31.99 11.76 -47.54
C ARG A 511 -30.48 11.90 -47.39
N ASP A 512 -29.86 12.74 -48.20
CA ASP A 512 -28.41 12.88 -48.23
C ASP A 512 -27.86 13.42 -46.90
N SER A 513 -28.57 14.34 -46.24
CA SER A 513 -28.22 14.80 -44.88
C SER A 513 -28.54 13.77 -43.80
N VAL A 514 -29.60 12.98 -43.96
CA VAL A 514 -30.02 11.97 -42.97
C VAL A 514 -29.08 10.77 -42.96
N LEU A 515 -28.62 10.30 -44.12
CA LEU A 515 -27.77 9.12 -44.24
C LEU A 515 -26.28 9.43 -44.08
N TRP A 516 -25.85 10.65 -44.44
CA TRP A 516 -24.43 11.01 -44.54
C TRP A 516 -24.04 12.26 -43.76
N GLY A 517 -24.99 13.01 -43.17
CA GLY A 517 -24.71 14.24 -42.44
C GLY A 517 -24.21 15.35 -43.36
N GLU A 518 -23.06 15.94 -43.03
CA GLU A 518 -22.48 17.06 -43.78
C GLU A 518 -22.09 16.69 -45.23
N PRO A 519 -21.99 17.69 -46.14
CA PRO A 519 -21.58 17.46 -47.54
C PRO A 519 -20.22 16.78 -47.68
N ASP A 520 -19.28 17.09 -46.78
CA ASP A 520 -17.88 16.61 -46.82
C ASP A 520 -17.67 15.25 -46.13
N SER A 521 -18.72 14.64 -45.56
CA SER A 521 -18.66 13.30 -44.98
C SER A 521 -18.26 12.24 -46.02
N PRO A 522 -17.48 11.21 -45.66
CA PRO A 522 -17.14 10.12 -46.58
C PRO A 522 -18.38 9.28 -46.94
N ARG A 523 -18.63 9.14 -48.25
CA ARG A 523 -19.80 8.45 -48.83
C ARG A 523 -19.37 7.24 -49.67
N PRO A 524 -20.14 6.12 -49.68
CA PRO A 524 -19.90 5.00 -50.58
C PRO A 524 -20.13 5.40 -52.05
N SER A 525 -19.51 4.68 -52.99
CA SER A 525 -19.59 5.03 -54.42
C SER A 525 -21.00 4.97 -55.02
N ASN A 526 -21.91 4.23 -54.39
CA ASN A 526 -23.33 4.14 -54.76
C ASN A 526 -24.26 4.86 -53.76
N ALA A 527 -23.75 5.83 -52.97
CA ALA A 527 -24.57 6.56 -51.99
C ALA A 527 -25.86 7.17 -52.56
N ALA A 528 -25.85 7.56 -53.84
CA ALA A 528 -27.02 8.11 -54.53
C ALA A 528 -28.14 7.08 -54.78
N GLU A 529 -27.83 5.78 -54.71
CA GLU A 529 -28.75 4.65 -54.95
C GLU A 529 -29.31 4.06 -53.64
N GLN A 530 -28.69 4.35 -52.49
CA GLN A 530 -29.08 3.76 -51.21
C GLN A 530 -30.37 4.40 -50.69
N HIS A 531 -31.35 3.56 -50.35
CA HIS A 531 -32.65 3.94 -49.77
C HIS A 531 -33.35 5.12 -50.49
N VAL A 532 -33.30 5.12 -51.84
CA VAL A 532 -34.00 6.13 -52.68
C VAL A 532 -35.52 5.99 -52.53
N GLU A 533 -35.99 4.76 -52.64
CA GLU A 533 -37.41 4.40 -52.62
C GLU A 533 -37.99 4.46 -51.19
N LEU A 534 -39.32 4.55 -51.08
CA LEU A 534 -39.97 4.48 -49.79
C LEU A 534 -39.96 3.04 -49.27
N PHE A 535 -39.81 2.85 -47.96
CA PHE A 535 -39.90 1.53 -47.34
C PHE A 535 -41.37 1.03 -47.42
N PRO A 536 -41.63 -0.27 -47.61
CA PRO A 536 -42.98 -0.84 -47.62
C PRO A 536 -43.83 -0.42 -46.40
N SER A 537 -43.22 -0.36 -45.21
CA SER A 537 -43.86 0.14 -43.99
C SER A 537 -44.21 1.64 -44.04
N THR A 538 -43.43 2.46 -44.75
CA THR A 538 -43.75 3.87 -45.02
C THR A 538 -44.98 3.96 -45.92
N GLU A 539 -45.06 3.15 -46.98
CA GLU A 539 -46.22 3.12 -47.89
C GLU A 539 -47.49 2.65 -47.17
N GLU A 540 -47.40 1.63 -46.32
CA GLU A 540 -48.50 1.20 -45.46
C GLU A 540 -48.92 2.30 -44.47
N LYS A 541 -47.96 3.00 -43.85
CA LYS A 541 -48.24 4.14 -42.96
C LYS A 541 -48.96 5.28 -43.71
N ILE A 542 -48.56 5.59 -44.95
CA ILE A 542 -49.24 6.57 -45.80
C ILE A 542 -50.68 6.13 -46.06
N LEU A 543 -50.92 4.88 -46.47
CA LEU A 543 -52.27 4.36 -46.72
C LEU A 543 -53.17 4.44 -45.47
N LEU A 544 -52.63 4.13 -44.28
CA LEU A 544 -53.35 4.25 -43.02
C LEU A 544 -53.67 5.70 -42.65
N LYS A 545 -52.70 6.61 -42.84
CA LYS A 545 -52.88 8.05 -42.61
C LYS A 545 -53.89 8.66 -43.57
N VAL A 546 -53.86 8.30 -44.85
CA VAL A 546 -54.84 8.73 -45.85
C VAL A 546 -56.24 8.27 -45.49
N LYS A 547 -56.45 7.00 -45.08
CA LYS A 547 -57.77 6.54 -44.61
C LYS A 547 -58.28 7.36 -43.42
N SER A 548 -57.45 7.57 -42.40
CA SER A 548 -57.80 8.36 -41.21
C SER A 548 -58.09 9.84 -41.55
N LEU A 549 -57.34 10.41 -42.50
CA LEU A 549 -57.53 11.78 -42.99
C LEU A 549 -58.85 11.90 -43.75
N MET A 550 -59.15 10.96 -44.66
CA MET A 550 -60.40 10.91 -45.41
C MET A 550 -61.62 10.83 -44.49
N GLU A 551 -61.61 9.91 -43.52
CA GLU A 551 -62.66 9.80 -42.48
C GLU A 551 -62.82 11.10 -41.67
N SER A 552 -61.71 11.79 -41.34
CA SER A 552 -61.75 13.08 -40.65
C SER A 552 -62.40 14.18 -41.49
N ILE A 553 -62.11 14.25 -42.80
CA ILE A 553 -62.66 15.28 -43.69
C ILE A 553 -64.14 15.01 -43.99
N GLU A 554 -64.52 13.76 -44.24
CA GLU A 554 -65.92 13.38 -44.44
C GLU A 554 -66.78 13.76 -43.23
N LYS A 555 -66.29 13.47 -42.02
CA LYS A 555 -66.97 13.84 -40.78
C LYS A 555 -67.10 15.36 -40.62
N GLU A 556 -66.03 16.12 -40.85
CA GLU A 556 -66.06 17.59 -40.76
C GLU A 556 -66.98 18.24 -41.79
N ARG A 557 -67.17 17.62 -42.97
CA ARG A 557 -68.14 18.10 -43.97
C ARG A 557 -69.58 17.81 -43.55
N GLN A 558 -69.86 16.59 -43.10
CA GLN A 558 -71.20 16.21 -42.60
C GLN A 558 -71.63 17.08 -41.41
N GLU A 559 -70.70 17.40 -40.50
CA GLU A 559 -70.97 18.31 -39.38
C GLU A 559 -71.30 19.73 -39.88
N LYS A 560 -70.58 20.28 -40.88
CA LYS A 560 -70.87 21.59 -41.46
C LYS A 560 -72.20 21.64 -42.22
N GLU A 561 -72.50 20.64 -43.04
CA GLU A 561 -73.77 20.55 -43.78
C GLU A 561 -74.99 20.43 -42.85
N SER A 562 -74.81 19.90 -41.64
CA SER A 562 -75.87 19.82 -40.63
C SER A 562 -76.21 21.16 -39.95
N ILE A 563 -75.30 22.14 -40.01
CA ILE A 563 -75.45 23.46 -39.34
C ILE A 563 -76.20 24.47 -40.25
N GLU A 564 -76.06 24.38 -41.57
CA GLU A 564 -76.67 25.33 -42.53
C GLU A 564 -78.20 25.18 -42.72
N GLN A 565 -78.88 24.29 -41.96
CA GLN A 565 -80.32 24.00 -42.14
C GLN A 565 -81.28 24.66 -41.12
N ILE A 566 -80.83 25.64 -40.33
CA ILE A 566 -81.67 26.36 -39.35
C ILE A 566 -82.01 27.78 -39.89
N PRO A 567 -83.31 28.13 -40.11
CA PRO A 567 -83.70 29.49 -40.54
C PRO A 567 -83.70 30.53 -39.40
N GLU A 568 -83.38 31.78 -39.74
CA GLU A 568 -83.43 32.96 -38.86
C GLU A 568 -84.85 33.53 -38.66
N GLU A 569 -85.14 34.15 -37.49
CA GLU A 569 -86.20 35.17 -37.35
C GLU A 569 -85.91 36.22 -36.24
N GLU A 570 -86.44 37.44 -36.41
CA GLU A 570 -86.16 38.73 -35.70
C GLU A 570 -86.99 38.99 -34.40
N THR A 571 -86.74 39.94 -33.48
CA THR A 571 -85.68 40.93 -33.14
C THR A 571 -85.74 41.30 -31.61
N PRO A 572 -84.80 42.08 -31.01
CA PRO A 572 -84.74 42.37 -29.55
C PRO A 572 -85.49 43.69 -29.17
N PRO A 573 -85.42 44.25 -27.93
CA PRO A 573 -84.23 45.04 -27.51
C PRO A 573 -83.93 45.16 -25.97
N ASP A 574 -82.86 45.92 -25.67
CA ASP A 574 -82.54 46.71 -24.45
C ASP A 574 -82.16 46.09 -23.09
N GLU A 575 -80.84 46.10 -22.82
CA GLU A 575 -80.13 46.90 -21.80
C GLU A 575 -80.65 46.98 -20.32
N ILE A 576 -79.82 46.57 -19.34
CA ILE A 576 -79.28 47.41 -18.22
C ILE A 576 -78.54 46.59 -17.12
N SER A 577 -77.41 47.17 -16.71
CA SER A 577 -76.39 46.96 -15.65
C SER A 577 -76.58 46.12 -14.36
N GLU A 578 -75.43 45.59 -13.93
CA GLU A 578 -74.81 45.64 -12.57
C GLU A 578 -75.28 44.73 -11.40
N GLU A 579 -74.26 44.08 -10.80
CA GLU A 579 -74.08 43.65 -9.39
C GLU A 579 -75.16 42.71 -8.77
N ASP A 580 -74.85 41.69 -7.96
CA ASP A 580 -73.67 41.49 -7.10
C ASP A 580 -73.49 40.00 -6.68
N SER A 581 -72.36 39.70 -6.03
CA SER A 581 -72.09 38.55 -5.14
C SER A 581 -71.94 37.13 -5.73
N ILE A 582 -70.68 36.77 -5.96
CA ILE A 582 -70.18 35.39 -5.80
C ILE A 582 -70.19 35.02 -4.31
N THR A 583 -70.36 33.74 -3.98
CA THR A 583 -69.70 33.14 -2.81
C THR A 583 -69.06 31.82 -3.24
N PRO A 584 -67.74 31.62 -3.12
CA PRO A 584 -67.05 30.53 -3.80
C PRO A 584 -66.96 29.25 -2.93
N PRO A 585 -66.85 28.05 -3.55
CA PRO A 585 -66.05 26.97 -2.99
C PRO A 585 -64.57 27.35 -3.11
N GLU A 586 -63.76 27.01 -2.12
CA GLU A 586 -62.33 27.39 -2.04
C GLU A 586 -61.55 26.97 -3.29
N GLU A 587 -60.84 27.92 -3.92
CA GLU A 587 -59.84 27.61 -4.96
C GLU A 587 -58.71 26.80 -4.32
N ILE A 588 -58.58 25.55 -4.74
CA ILE A 588 -57.36 24.78 -4.51
C ILE A 588 -56.29 25.41 -5.42
N GLU A 589 -55.26 26.01 -4.84
CA GLU A 589 -54.12 26.52 -5.62
C GLU A 589 -53.49 25.36 -6.41
N LEU A 590 -53.60 25.40 -7.74
CA LEU A 590 -52.88 24.50 -8.64
C LEU A 590 -51.43 24.99 -8.74
N VAL A 591 -50.48 24.14 -8.34
CA VAL A 591 -49.05 24.44 -8.45
C VAL A 591 -48.50 23.70 -9.66
N GLU A 592 -48.23 24.44 -10.73
CA GLU A 592 -47.53 23.93 -11.92
C GLU A 592 -46.01 23.92 -11.69
N LEU A 593 -45.34 22.83 -12.08
CA LEU A 593 -43.89 22.63 -11.95
C LEU A 593 -43.32 22.03 -13.25
N ASP A 594 -42.36 22.71 -13.88
CA ASP A 594 -41.57 22.15 -15.00
C ASP A 594 -40.37 21.38 -14.43
N CYS A 595 -40.36 20.06 -14.59
CA CYS A 595 -39.33 19.17 -14.05
C CYS A 595 -38.50 18.58 -15.19
N ARG A 596 -37.19 18.84 -15.21
CA ARG A 596 -36.33 18.44 -16.33
C ARG A 596 -35.19 17.54 -15.88
N PHE A 597 -35.10 16.36 -16.48
CA PHE A 597 -34.01 15.41 -16.27
C PHE A 597 -33.07 15.44 -17.48
N VAL A 598 -31.90 16.05 -17.33
CA VAL A 598 -30.91 16.20 -18.39
C VAL A 598 -29.84 15.12 -18.27
N PHE A 599 -29.75 14.27 -19.29
CA PHE A 599 -28.70 13.26 -19.46
C PHE A 599 -27.58 13.81 -20.33
N ASP A 600 -26.35 13.72 -19.82
CA ASP A 600 -25.15 14.25 -20.46
C ASP A 600 -23.97 13.28 -20.23
N ARG A 601 -22.94 13.35 -21.07
CA ARG A 601 -21.81 12.41 -21.06
C ARG A 601 -20.54 13.04 -20.47
N GLY A 602 -20.18 12.58 -19.28
CA GLY A 602 -18.88 12.86 -18.69
C GLY A 602 -17.76 11.98 -19.25
N SER A 603 -16.51 12.33 -18.93
CA SER A 603 -15.29 11.61 -19.36
C SER A 603 -15.14 10.18 -18.80
N SER A 604 -15.95 9.79 -17.81
CA SER A 604 -15.94 8.46 -17.18
C SER A 604 -17.32 7.91 -16.81
N ASP A 605 -18.35 8.75 -16.81
CA ASP A 605 -19.68 8.48 -16.23
C ASP A 605 -20.76 9.25 -17.00
N ILE A 606 -21.98 8.72 -17.02
CA ILE A 606 -23.19 9.43 -17.44
C ILE A 606 -23.62 10.33 -16.27
N THR A 607 -23.89 11.60 -16.55
CA THR A 607 -24.42 12.56 -15.58
C THR A 607 -25.92 12.75 -15.79
N ILE A 608 -26.69 12.66 -14.70
CA ILE A 608 -28.12 12.98 -14.67
C ILE A 608 -28.31 14.21 -13.80
N ASP A 609 -28.72 15.31 -14.41
CA ASP A 609 -29.03 16.55 -13.71
C ASP A 609 -30.55 16.73 -13.63
N PHE A 610 -31.07 16.91 -12.41
CA PHE A 610 -32.48 17.19 -12.17
C PHE A 610 -32.69 18.69 -11.90
N TYR A 611 -33.57 19.30 -12.68
CA TYR A 611 -33.99 20.69 -12.57
C TYR A 611 -35.49 20.76 -12.23
N VAL A 612 -35.86 21.80 -11.49
CA VAL A 612 -37.25 22.25 -11.33
C VAL A 612 -37.27 23.71 -11.72
N ASP A 613 -38.10 24.05 -12.70
CA ASP A 613 -38.05 25.26 -13.49
C ASP A 613 -36.62 25.45 -14.03
N GLU A 614 -35.98 26.60 -13.77
CA GLU A 614 -34.57 26.85 -14.11
C GLU A 614 -33.56 26.41 -13.02
N ASN A 615 -34.03 25.91 -11.87
CA ASN A 615 -33.17 25.63 -10.73
C ASN A 615 -32.69 24.17 -10.70
N LYS A 616 -31.38 23.96 -10.84
CA LYS A 616 -30.75 22.65 -10.66
C LYS A 616 -30.87 22.17 -9.20
N LYS A 617 -31.62 21.10 -8.96
CA LYS A 617 -31.88 20.53 -7.62
C LYS A 617 -30.85 19.45 -7.24
N SER A 618 -30.52 18.54 -8.16
CA SER A 618 -29.49 17.52 -7.92
C SER A 618 -28.74 17.11 -9.18
N SER A 619 -27.64 16.38 -8.98
CA SER A 619 -26.73 15.88 -10.02
C SER A 619 -26.18 14.54 -9.57
N LEU A 620 -26.48 13.47 -10.30
CA LEU A 620 -26.00 12.13 -10.02
C LEU A 620 -25.12 11.61 -11.17
N LYS A 621 -24.28 10.62 -10.86
CA LYS A 621 -23.36 10.00 -11.81
C LYS A 621 -23.56 8.49 -11.80
N CYS A 622 -23.67 7.89 -12.98
CA CYS A 622 -23.68 6.45 -13.18
C CYS A 622 -22.53 6.07 -14.12
N SER A 623 -21.66 5.14 -13.72
CA SER A 623 -20.53 4.77 -14.59
C SER A 623 -21.01 4.08 -15.86
N TYR A 624 -20.43 4.43 -17.02
CA TYR A 624 -20.72 3.73 -18.28
C TYR A 624 -19.94 2.42 -18.44
N THR A 625 -19.05 2.07 -17.50
CA THR A 625 -18.32 0.80 -17.56
C THR A 625 -19.26 -0.40 -17.33
N PRO A 626 -19.35 -1.40 -18.23
CA PRO A 626 -20.45 -2.38 -18.23
C PRO A 626 -20.68 -3.16 -16.92
N LYS A 627 -19.62 -3.37 -16.13
CA LYS A 627 -19.70 -4.07 -14.84
C LYS A 627 -20.29 -3.19 -13.73
N ARG A 628 -19.97 -1.89 -13.72
CA ARG A 628 -20.49 -0.92 -12.75
C ARG A 628 -21.85 -0.38 -13.15
N TYR A 629 -22.04 -0.06 -14.43
CA TYR A 629 -23.33 0.35 -15.00
C TYR A 629 -24.46 -0.57 -14.54
N ARG A 630 -24.31 -1.90 -14.72
CA ARG A 630 -25.30 -2.91 -14.31
C ARG A 630 -25.59 -2.97 -12.80
N SER A 631 -24.67 -2.53 -11.94
CA SER A 631 -24.86 -2.49 -10.48
C SER A 631 -25.28 -1.12 -9.94
N GLU A 632 -25.08 -0.04 -10.71
CA GLU A 632 -25.26 1.34 -10.24
C GLU A 632 -26.47 2.05 -10.88
N TYR A 633 -26.96 1.58 -12.04
CA TYR A 633 -28.01 2.30 -12.79
C TYR A 633 -29.38 2.30 -12.08
N GLU A 634 -29.82 1.19 -11.49
CA GLU A 634 -31.11 1.13 -10.77
C GLU A 634 -31.08 2.00 -9.51
N ASP A 635 -30.00 1.95 -8.73
CA ASP A 635 -29.80 2.80 -7.55
C ASP A 635 -29.75 4.29 -7.92
N THR A 636 -29.19 4.63 -9.09
CA THR A 636 -29.13 6.01 -9.58
C THR A 636 -30.51 6.51 -9.99
N VAL A 637 -31.30 5.71 -10.70
CA VAL A 637 -32.69 6.03 -11.06
C VAL A 637 -33.57 6.15 -9.82
N ALA A 638 -33.47 5.22 -8.86
CA ALA A 638 -34.23 5.30 -7.62
C ALA A 638 -33.93 6.60 -6.86
N ARG A 639 -32.66 7.00 -6.77
CA ARG A 639 -32.24 8.22 -6.08
C ARG A 639 -32.69 9.51 -6.77
N ILE A 640 -32.69 9.58 -8.10
CA ILE A 640 -33.16 10.79 -8.82
C ILE A 640 -34.69 10.92 -8.72
N VAL A 641 -35.42 9.80 -8.76
CA VAL A 641 -36.88 9.77 -8.52
C VAL A 641 -37.21 10.16 -7.07
N ASP A 642 -36.41 9.71 -6.09
CA ASP A 642 -36.56 10.15 -4.70
C ASP A 642 -36.31 11.66 -4.52
N ASP A 643 -35.47 12.30 -5.34
CA ASP A 643 -35.28 13.76 -5.30
C ASP A 643 -36.49 14.51 -5.87
N LEU A 644 -37.10 14.02 -6.96
CA LEU A 644 -38.38 14.51 -7.47
C LEU A 644 -39.49 14.34 -6.42
N LEU A 645 -39.60 13.16 -5.80
CA LEU A 645 -40.60 12.89 -4.77
C LEU A 645 -40.45 13.82 -3.55
N LYS A 646 -39.23 14.23 -3.18
CA LYS A 646 -39.03 15.24 -2.12
C LYS A 646 -39.62 16.59 -2.51
N GLU A 647 -39.39 17.05 -3.75
CA GLU A 647 -39.94 18.31 -4.25
C GLU A 647 -41.49 18.28 -4.30
N ILE A 648 -42.07 17.20 -4.84
CA ILE A 648 -43.53 17.00 -4.87
C ILE A 648 -44.12 17.02 -3.44
N ASN A 649 -43.45 16.37 -2.48
CA ASN A 649 -43.87 16.38 -1.09
C ASN A 649 -43.76 17.78 -0.44
N THR A 650 -42.83 18.65 -0.84
CA THR A 650 -42.78 20.03 -0.31
C THR A 650 -43.95 20.92 -0.75
N HIS A 651 -44.59 20.62 -1.88
CA HIS A 651 -45.74 21.38 -2.39
C HIS A 651 -47.08 20.74 -1.97
N THR A 652 -47.22 19.41 -2.10
CA THR A 652 -48.45 18.70 -1.67
C THR A 652 -48.75 18.80 -0.16
N TYR A 653 -47.74 19.02 0.69
CA TYR A 653 -47.98 19.28 2.13
C TYR A 653 -48.68 20.62 2.44
N ARG A 654 -48.92 21.48 1.44
CA ARG A 654 -49.62 22.77 1.61
C ARG A 654 -51.11 22.73 1.27
N GLY A 655 -51.64 21.59 0.80
CA GLY A 655 -53.05 21.45 0.41
C GLY A 655 -53.34 21.79 -1.06
N SER A 656 -52.29 22.05 -1.85
CA SER A 656 -52.35 22.33 -3.29
C SER A 656 -52.44 21.05 -4.13
N GLU A 657 -53.23 21.07 -5.20
CA GLU A 657 -53.07 20.12 -6.31
C GLU A 657 -51.82 20.49 -7.10
N VAL A 658 -51.07 19.50 -7.59
CA VAL A 658 -49.78 19.74 -8.25
C VAL A 658 -49.82 19.18 -9.67
N ALA A 659 -49.55 20.02 -10.66
CA ALA A 659 -49.39 19.63 -12.05
C ALA A 659 -47.90 19.62 -12.42
N LEU A 660 -47.40 18.46 -12.85
CA LEU A 660 -46.02 18.25 -13.26
C LEU A 660 -45.95 18.05 -14.77
N GLU A 661 -45.19 18.89 -15.44
CA GLU A 661 -44.64 18.58 -16.75
C GLU A 661 -43.23 18.05 -16.56
N VAL A 662 -42.96 16.82 -17.00
CA VAL A 662 -41.65 16.17 -16.82
C VAL A 662 -41.00 15.93 -18.17
N ALA A 663 -39.96 16.71 -18.48
CA ALA A 663 -39.13 16.51 -19.67
C ALA A 663 -37.91 15.63 -19.35
N ILE A 664 -37.74 14.55 -20.09
CA ILE A 664 -36.52 13.74 -20.11
C ILE A 664 -35.72 14.17 -21.34
N ILE A 665 -34.57 14.80 -21.11
CA ILE A 665 -33.75 15.44 -22.15
C ILE A 665 -32.44 14.65 -22.28
N VAL A 666 -32.18 14.07 -23.44
CA VAL A 666 -30.90 13.41 -23.76
C VAL A 666 -30.08 14.31 -24.69
N ARG A 667 -28.83 14.62 -24.31
CA ARG A 667 -27.91 15.50 -25.07
C ARG A 667 -26.79 14.79 -25.83
N ASP A 668 -26.61 13.50 -25.59
CA ASP A 668 -25.56 12.68 -26.22
C ASP A 668 -26.21 11.31 -26.52
N ASP A 669 -26.23 10.93 -27.80
CA ASP A 669 -26.87 9.72 -28.32
C ASP A 669 -26.17 8.42 -27.87
N LEU A 670 -24.94 8.53 -27.36
CA LEU A 670 -24.14 7.45 -26.79
C LEU A 670 -24.41 7.27 -25.28
N VAL A 671 -25.35 8.04 -24.69
CA VAL A 671 -25.96 7.70 -23.40
C VAL A 671 -26.71 6.37 -23.53
N TYR A 672 -26.48 5.46 -22.58
CA TYR A 672 -27.11 4.14 -22.60
C TYR A 672 -28.62 4.24 -22.35
N TYR A 673 -29.44 4.18 -23.41
CA TYR A 673 -30.91 4.28 -23.35
C TYR A 673 -31.58 3.47 -22.23
N GLY A 674 -31.01 2.34 -21.78
CA GLY A 674 -31.54 1.58 -20.65
C GLY A 674 -31.64 2.33 -19.30
N ILE A 675 -30.87 3.40 -19.06
CA ILE A 675 -31.07 4.25 -17.86
C ILE A 675 -32.18 5.29 -18.07
N VAL A 676 -32.35 5.76 -19.31
CA VAL A 676 -33.39 6.70 -19.74
C VAL A 676 -34.76 6.01 -19.71
N GLU A 677 -34.87 4.88 -20.39
CA GLU A 677 -36.06 4.00 -20.41
C GLU A 677 -36.46 3.55 -18.99
N LYS A 678 -35.49 3.20 -18.13
CA LYS A 678 -35.77 2.84 -16.75
C LYS A 678 -36.33 4.03 -15.96
N LEU A 679 -35.79 5.24 -16.15
CA LEU A 679 -36.32 6.45 -15.52
C LEU A 679 -37.74 6.75 -16.01
N ALA A 680 -37.98 6.75 -17.32
CA ALA A 680 -39.29 7.03 -17.91
C ALA A 680 -40.37 6.03 -17.46
N ASN A 681 -40.06 4.74 -17.45
CA ASN A 681 -40.96 3.70 -16.92
C ASN A 681 -41.22 3.89 -15.42
N THR A 682 -40.20 4.22 -14.63
CA THR A 682 -40.36 4.44 -13.18
C THR A 682 -41.21 5.70 -12.90
N LEU A 683 -41.00 6.78 -13.64
CA LEU A 683 -41.82 8.00 -13.55
C LEU A 683 -43.26 7.74 -13.97
N THR A 684 -43.49 7.01 -15.07
CA THR A 684 -44.84 6.65 -15.54
C THR A 684 -45.58 5.80 -14.50
N GLN A 685 -44.91 4.85 -13.85
CA GLN A 685 -45.48 4.09 -12.73
C GLN A 685 -45.79 5.00 -11.53
N LYS A 686 -44.90 5.94 -11.19
CA LYS A 686 -45.12 6.92 -10.13
C LYS A 686 -46.23 7.93 -10.43
N ALA A 687 -46.50 8.26 -11.69
CA ALA A 687 -47.65 9.10 -12.06
C ALA A 687 -48.96 8.46 -11.58
N VAL A 688 -49.12 7.15 -11.79
CA VAL A 688 -50.30 6.38 -11.37
C VAL A 688 -50.38 6.25 -9.84
N GLU A 689 -49.25 6.13 -9.14
CA GLU A 689 -49.25 6.11 -7.67
C GLU A 689 -49.53 7.50 -7.03
N LEU A 690 -49.24 8.58 -7.75
CA LEU A 690 -49.36 9.96 -7.24
C LEU A 690 -50.68 10.64 -7.65
N SER A 691 -51.40 10.14 -8.66
CA SER A 691 -52.74 10.64 -9.01
C SER A 691 -53.72 10.53 -7.84
N ASP A 692 -53.64 9.46 -7.06
CA ASP A 692 -54.42 9.25 -5.82
C ASP A 692 -54.09 10.27 -4.71
N ARG A 693 -53.07 11.11 -4.90
CA ARG A 693 -52.61 12.16 -3.98
C ARG A 693 -52.79 13.58 -4.54
N GLY A 694 -53.58 13.77 -5.59
CA GLY A 694 -53.85 15.09 -6.19
C GLY A 694 -52.70 15.62 -7.05
N VAL A 695 -51.93 14.70 -7.67
CA VAL A 695 -50.79 15.05 -8.54
C VAL A 695 -51.08 14.57 -9.96
N SER A 696 -51.16 15.51 -10.91
CA SER A 696 -51.18 15.19 -12.34
C SER A 696 -49.75 15.24 -12.87
N MET A 697 -49.28 14.20 -13.57
CA MET A 697 -47.93 14.18 -14.13
C MET A 697 -47.95 13.72 -15.58
N SER A 698 -47.39 14.55 -16.47
CA SER A 698 -47.13 14.21 -17.86
C SER A 698 -45.63 14.02 -18.07
N VAL A 699 -45.23 12.94 -18.77
CA VAL A 699 -43.82 12.66 -19.07
C VAL A 699 -43.62 12.78 -20.57
N LYS A 700 -42.65 13.59 -20.99
CA LYS A 700 -42.25 13.80 -22.38
C LYS A 700 -40.77 13.45 -22.52
N GLU A 701 -40.45 12.54 -23.43
CA GLU A 701 -39.07 12.28 -23.83
C GLU A 701 -38.70 13.19 -25.01
N SER A 702 -37.52 13.81 -24.94
CA SER A 702 -36.94 14.59 -26.02
C SER A 702 -35.45 14.30 -26.15
N VAL A 703 -35.02 13.98 -27.36
CA VAL A 703 -33.61 13.97 -27.74
C VAL A 703 -33.32 15.34 -28.32
N LEU A 704 -32.31 16.04 -27.79
CA LEU A 704 -31.81 17.26 -28.41
C LEU A 704 -30.70 16.87 -29.39
N GLU A 705 -30.91 17.19 -30.66
CA GLU A 705 -29.88 17.17 -31.72
C GLU A 705 -28.83 18.28 -31.52
#